data_AF-A0A9E3NQX5-F1
#
_entry.id   AF-A0A9E3NQX5-F1
#
_cell.length_a   1.000
_cell.length_b   1.000
_cell.length_c   1.000
_cell.angle_alpha   90.00
_cell.angle_beta   90.00
_cell.angle_gamma   90.00
#
_symmetry.space_group_name_H-M   'P 1'
#
loop_
_entity.id
_entity.type
_entity.pdbx_description
1 polymer ?
#
loop_
_entity_poly.entity_id
_entity_poly.type
_entity_poly.pdbx_seq_one_letter_code
_entity_poly.pdbx_strand_id
1 'polypeptide(L)'
;MRAKYSLAALALATVLVAACSDDDPGEAPIPDRADSGFDLGVHAFAFENFAEGYADSRMTPALVARMFGDDVCVTKTPDCQLTSAARLWMNKLNTAMDGGRCEGFAVLSSLFYIGGLDPKAFGAPRARDLSLESNVPLQEELAYWFATQGVHDAAKIQKLGAKDALRLLGSVLKPGATEAYRIGLVRKTKRGISGGHAVTPIRYALGSRPGLYIVHVYDNNFPDEDRTMTIDLDKGRWEYRASTNPEEESALYYGDATNQNPLYFAPIKTRLGKLAFPFGKDAAQTTTTFQGAIGGTARDDSGNAGGFDADGNLVETGRGDVSPSFSALDTWNGSPAFDVFLPPGKSTIDLRVGDGTLEGHVMQAGPGYTVSASKLSVGGPGDTLTVSADGRQTIYDNRSGTALTLRSSVLAADRTSLDLEVVVPRGSTKLTTDVDPSTGTIKIVSSGTAGSEITISVAHGDNAGTVVVAGGDTAEITIDAKPLDSGGPLVVSQPNGPPAPTCSDGVANGTETDVDCGGSCATRCARGKLCQASTDCVNGTICENGRCLGPDRFVFVSTATTTGAMGGLAGADALCQAAGAALGGTFKAFLSDQTTSAAARIGRGTARYVLPDGTTVVASDASTFFSPAHAAGITQSATGANVGSVEVWTGSQGNAESDGTGACANWTATPDTSSYAGLSTATGEPWLSARLAPCSEAKRLYCVQEGPVPAP
;
A
#
# COMPACT_ATOMS: atom_id res chain seq x y z
N MET A 1 -2.91 75.35 62.29
CA MET A 1 -2.98 74.25 63.28
C MET A 1 -2.13 73.11 62.75
N ARG A 2 -0.92 72.94 63.32
CA ARG A 2 -0.40 71.73 64.01
C ARG A 2 -0.30 70.48 63.11
N ALA A 3 0.79 69.71 63.03
CA ALA A 3 2.15 69.77 63.57
C ALA A 3 3.00 68.60 63.00
N LYS A 4 4.30 68.86 62.78
CA LYS A 4 5.51 68.06 63.11
C LYS A 4 5.79 66.64 62.54
N TYR A 5 6.97 66.58 61.87
CA TYR A 5 8.01 65.54 61.71
C TYR A 5 7.96 64.22 62.53
N SER A 6 8.38 63.09 61.91
CA SER A 6 9.54 62.27 62.36
C SER A 6 9.88 61.07 61.45
N LEU A 7 11.16 60.67 61.52
CA LEU A 7 11.92 59.64 60.78
C LEU A 7 11.53 58.17 61.04
N ALA A 8 11.76 57.35 59.99
CA ALA A 8 12.36 56.00 59.94
C ALA A 8 11.90 54.86 60.89
N ALA A 9 11.52 53.72 60.30
CA ALA A 9 11.88 52.38 60.79
C ALA A 9 11.88 51.37 59.62
N LEU A 10 13.05 50.80 59.36
CA LEU A 10 13.29 49.70 58.42
C LEU A 10 12.83 48.40 59.11
N ALA A 11 11.81 47.71 58.58
CA ALA A 11 11.39 46.40 59.06
C ALA A 11 11.61 45.35 57.96
N LEU A 12 12.53 44.43 58.24
CA LEU A 12 12.87 43.27 57.44
C LEU A 12 11.63 42.34 57.37
N ALA A 13 10.95 42.28 56.23
CA ALA A 13 9.89 41.31 55.99
C ALA A 13 10.49 40.06 55.35
N THR A 14 10.45 38.96 56.09
CA THR A 14 10.70 37.60 55.61
C THR A 14 9.81 37.27 54.41
N VAL A 15 10.42 36.99 53.26
CA VAL A 15 9.74 36.45 52.09
C VAL A 15 9.36 35.00 52.40
N LEU A 16 8.09 34.76 52.72
CA LEU A 16 7.50 33.43 52.55
C LEU A 16 7.44 33.16 51.04
N VAL A 17 8.20 32.17 50.58
CA VAL A 17 8.03 31.58 49.26
C VAL A 17 6.70 30.82 49.29
N ALA A 18 5.64 31.46 48.79
CA ALA A 18 4.43 30.76 48.43
C ALA A 18 4.74 29.92 47.18
N ALA A 19 4.56 28.61 47.28
CA ALA A 19 4.54 27.74 46.12
C ALA A 19 3.43 28.22 45.18
N CYS A 20 3.78 28.57 43.94
CA CYS A 20 2.80 28.82 42.90
C CYS A 20 2.13 27.49 42.54
N SER A 21 0.87 27.32 42.94
CA SER A 21 -0.03 26.34 42.33
C SER A 21 -0.55 26.94 41.03
N ASP A 22 -0.42 26.20 39.92
CA ASP A 22 -0.95 26.51 38.58
C ASP A 22 -2.50 26.40 38.51
N ASP A 23 -3.19 26.86 39.56
CA ASP A 23 -4.64 26.92 39.60
C ASP A 23 -5.09 28.28 39.06
N ASP A 24 -5.56 28.27 37.80
CA ASP A 24 -6.30 29.38 37.20
C ASP A 24 -7.59 29.58 38.02
N PRO A 25 -7.77 30.72 38.72
CA PRO A 25 -8.77 30.89 39.78
C PRO A 25 -10.24 30.92 39.30
N GLY A 26 -10.51 30.63 38.03
CA GLY A 26 -11.86 30.58 37.45
C GLY A 26 -12.34 29.21 36.96
N GLU A 27 -11.52 28.16 37.03
CA GLU A 27 -11.84 26.87 36.42
C GLU A 27 -12.36 25.83 37.43
N ALA A 28 -13.43 25.11 37.07
CA ALA A 28 -14.03 24.12 37.97
C ALA A 28 -13.03 22.98 38.27
N PRO A 29 -12.94 22.51 39.53
CA PRO A 29 -12.01 21.45 39.89
C PRO A 29 -12.36 20.14 39.18
N ILE A 30 -11.32 19.41 38.74
CA ILE A 30 -11.47 18.07 38.16
C ILE A 30 -11.97 17.13 39.28
N PRO A 31 -13.12 16.45 39.13
CA PRO A 31 -13.59 15.53 40.15
C PRO A 31 -12.61 14.37 40.37
N ASP A 32 -12.45 13.92 41.62
CA ASP A 32 -11.58 12.78 41.97
C ASP A 32 -11.97 11.46 41.28
N ARG A 33 -13.24 11.36 40.84
CA ARG A 33 -13.76 10.21 40.09
C ARG A 33 -14.92 10.61 39.19
N ALA A 34 -15.10 9.86 38.12
CA ALA A 34 -16.30 9.88 37.28
C ALA A 34 -16.57 8.45 36.75
N ASP A 35 -17.83 8.10 36.53
CA ASP A 35 -18.25 6.78 36.05
C ASP A 35 -19.49 6.92 35.16
N SER A 36 -19.36 6.46 33.91
CA SER A 36 -20.46 6.45 32.96
C SER A 36 -21.56 5.47 33.37
N GLY A 37 -21.20 4.33 33.97
CA GLY A 37 -22.07 3.16 34.11
C GLY A 37 -21.98 2.16 32.95
N PHE A 38 -21.01 2.31 32.04
CA PHE A 38 -20.73 1.33 31.01
C PHE A 38 -20.22 0.01 31.63
N ASP A 39 -21.09 -1.00 31.65
CA ASP A 39 -20.79 -2.36 32.12
C ASP A 39 -20.26 -3.26 30.97
N LEU A 40 -19.06 -3.84 31.15
CA LEU A 40 -18.45 -4.79 30.21
C LEU A 40 -19.31 -6.05 29.99
N GLY A 41 -20.03 -6.52 31.00
CA GLY A 41 -20.92 -7.68 30.89
C GLY A 41 -22.23 -7.42 30.15
N VAL A 42 -22.50 -6.18 29.73
CA VAL A 42 -23.74 -5.77 29.05
C VAL A 42 -23.46 -5.06 27.73
N HIS A 43 -22.55 -4.09 27.73
CA HIS A 43 -22.36 -3.14 26.64
C HIS A 43 -21.12 -3.41 25.79
N ALA A 44 -20.13 -4.13 26.30
CA ALA A 44 -18.99 -4.57 25.49
C ALA A 44 -19.36 -5.78 24.62
N PHE A 45 -18.73 -5.91 23.46
CA PHE A 45 -18.78 -7.16 22.69
C PHE A 45 -18.02 -8.27 23.42
N ALA A 46 -18.42 -9.52 23.21
CA ALA A 46 -17.76 -10.70 23.77
C ALA A 46 -16.65 -11.29 22.89
N PHE A 47 -16.34 -10.63 21.77
CA PHE A 47 -15.35 -11.05 20.80
C PHE A 47 -14.36 -9.92 20.53
N GLU A 48 -13.16 -10.31 20.14
CA GLU A 48 -12.04 -9.40 19.93
C GLU A 48 -12.15 -8.67 18.59
N ASN A 49 -11.54 -7.50 18.53
CA ASN A 49 -11.17 -6.82 17.30
C ASN A 49 -10.31 -7.73 16.41
N PHE A 50 -10.37 -7.55 15.09
CA PHE A 50 -9.76 -8.47 14.13
C PHE A 50 -9.34 -7.74 12.85
N ALA A 51 -8.23 -8.19 12.26
CA ALA A 51 -7.72 -7.75 10.97
C ALA A 51 -8.41 -8.48 9.80
N GLU A 52 -8.43 -9.82 9.87
CA GLU A 52 -8.91 -10.72 8.82
C GLU A 52 -10.05 -11.65 9.30
N GLY A 53 -10.52 -12.55 8.43
CA GLY A 53 -11.45 -13.64 8.79
C GLY A 53 -12.93 -13.41 8.45
N TYR A 54 -13.36 -12.16 8.23
CA TYR A 54 -14.78 -11.84 7.96
C TYR A 54 -14.93 -10.98 6.70
N ALA A 55 -15.22 -11.62 5.56
CA ALA A 55 -15.23 -10.95 4.25
C ALA A 55 -16.28 -9.82 4.14
N ASP A 56 -17.44 -9.99 4.78
CA ASP A 56 -18.54 -9.00 4.73
C ASP A 56 -18.31 -7.79 5.66
N SER A 57 -17.22 -7.78 6.43
CA SER A 57 -16.84 -6.67 7.31
C SER A 57 -16.03 -5.59 6.59
N ARG A 58 -16.46 -5.22 5.38
CA ARG A 58 -15.81 -4.22 4.52
C ARG A 58 -16.85 -3.21 4.02
N MET A 59 -16.39 -2.00 3.69
CA MET A 59 -17.22 -1.02 3.01
C MET A 59 -17.58 -1.51 1.61
N THR A 60 -18.87 -1.38 1.27
CA THR A 60 -19.44 -1.67 -0.05
C THR A 60 -20.01 -0.39 -0.67
N PRO A 61 -20.23 -0.34 -2.00
CA PRO A 61 -20.94 0.78 -2.64
C PRO A 61 -22.27 1.13 -1.97
N ALA A 62 -23.03 0.12 -1.52
CA ALA A 62 -24.28 0.32 -0.81
C ALA A 62 -24.09 1.01 0.55
N LEU A 63 -23.06 0.64 1.32
CA LEU A 63 -22.74 1.30 2.59
C LEU A 63 -22.26 2.75 2.40
N VAL A 64 -21.50 3.03 1.34
CA VAL A 64 -21.08 4.39 0.98
C VAL A 64 -22.30 5.24 0.58
N ALA A 65 -23.20 4.69 -0.24
CA ALA A 65 -24.46 5.34 -0.60
C ALA A 65 -25.38 5.55 0.62
N ARG A 66 -25.41 4.61 1.57
CA ARG A 66 -26.12 4.78 2.84
C ARG A 66 -25.55 5.94 3.66
N MET A 67 -24.22 6.08 3.70
CA MET A 67 -23.52 7.10 4.48
C MET A 67 -23.76 8.52 3.93
N PHE A 68 -23.64 8.69 2.61
CA PHE A 68 -23.60 10.02 1.99
C PHE A 68 -24.78 10.30 1.03
N GLY A 69 -25.63 9.32 0.76
CA GLY A 69 -26.71 9.37 -0.24
C GLY A 69 -26.29 9.00 -1.66
N ASP A 70 -27.24 9.01 -2.59
CA ASP A 70 -27.04 8.57 -3.99
C ASP A 70 -26.11 9.46 -4.83
N ASP A 71 -25.66 10.61 -4.30
CA ASP A 71 -24.73 11.50 -5.00
C ASP A 71 -23.32 10.90 -5.17
N VAL A 72 -23.03 9.83 -4.43
CA VAL A 72 -21.79 9.06 -4.56
C VAL A 72 -21.78 8.11 -5.76
N CYS A 73 -22.92 7.90 -6.40
CA CYS A 73 -23.07 6.89 -7.46
C CYS A 73 -23.19 7.54 -8.84
N VAL A 74 -22.57 6.98 -9.87
CA VAL A 74 -22.82 7.32 -11.28
C VAL A 74 -24.22 6.83 -11.68
N THR A 75 -24.55 5.60 -11.33
CA THR A 75 -25.90 4.99 -11.46
C THR A 75 -26.59 4.94 -10.11
N LYS A 76 -27.89 5.23 -10.02
CA LYS A 76 -28.61 5.22 -8.73
C LYS A 76 -28.83 3.81 -8.19
N THR A 77 -29.11 3.71 -6.90
CA THR A 77 -29.42 2.45 -6.19
C THR A 77 -30.63 1.71 -6.80
N PRO A 78 -30.67 0.37 -6.77
CA PRO A 78 -29.78 -0.56 -6.05
C PRO A 78 -28.43 -0.84 -6.75
N ASP A 79 -28.27 -0.49 -8.02
CA ASP A 79 -27.05 -0.75 -8.81
C ASP A 79 -26.02 0.39 -8.70
N CYS A 80 -25.73 0.85 -7.48
CA CYS A 80 -24.83 1.98 -7.24
C CYS A 80 -23.40 1.68 -7.71
N GLN A 81 -23.04 2.18 -8.89
CA GLN A 81 -21.65 2.26 -9.30
C GLN A 81 -21.07 3.54 -8.75
N LEU A 82 -20.15 3.44 -7.79
CA LEU A 82 -19.51 4.60 -7.19
C LEU A 82 -18.81 5.49 -8.24
N THR A 83 -18.81 6.80 -8.02
CA THR A 83 -17.88 7.71 -8.71
C THR A 83 -16.44 7.30 -8.40
N SER A 84 -15.49 7.64 -9.26
CA SER A 84 -14.07 7.32 -9.05
C SER A 84 -13.56 7.83 -7.69
N ALA A 85 -13.94 9.04 -7.30
CA ALA A 85 -13.64 9.61 -5.99
C ALA A 85 -14.20 8.77 -4.81
N ALA A 86 -15.47 8.38 -4.88
CA ALA A 86 -16.12 7.56 -3.86
C ALA A 86 -15.48 6.18 -3.73
N ARG A 87 -15.13 5.58 -4.86
CA ARG A 87 -14.48 4.27 -4.93
C ARG A 87 -13.09 4.30 -4.30
N LEU A 88 -12.29 5.32 -4.59
CA LEU A 88 -10.96 5.49 -4.01
C LEU A 88 -11.03 5.69 -2.49
N TRP A 89 -11.96 6.54 -2.02
CA TRP A 89 -12.18 6.73 -0.58
C TRP A 89 -12.61 5.43 0.13
N MET A 90 -13.52 4.66 -0.49
CA MET A 90 -13.95 3.35 0.03
C MET A 90 -12.78 2.37 0.11
N ASN A 91 -12.00 2.25 -0.97
CA ASN A 91 -10.85 1.35 -1.04
C ASN A 91 -9.80 1.70 0.01
N LYS A 92 -9.50 3.00 0.20
CA LYS A 92 -8.61 3.49 1.26
C LYS A 92 -9.03 2.97 2.64
N LEU A 93 -10.30 3.12 2.99
CA LEU A 93 -10.82 2.68 4.29
C LEU A 93 -10.82 1.17 4.43
N ASN A 94 -11.13 0.44 3.36
CA ASN A 94 -11.02 -1.00 3.34
C ASN A 94 -9.57 -1.43 3.61
N THR A 95 -8.57 -0.85 2.95
CA THR A 95 -7.16 -1.11 3.26
C THR A 95 -6.82 -0.77 4.71
N ALA A 96 -7.34 0.33 5.26
CA ALA A 96 -7.13 0.66 6.67
C ALA A 96 -7.68 -0.41 7.62
N MET A 97 -8.80 -1.06 7.29
CA MET A 97 -9.38 -2.15 8.09
C MET A 97 -8.56 -3.45 8.06
N ASP A 98 -7.58 -3.59 7.16
CA ASP A 98 -6.63 -4.71 7.19
C ASP A 98 -5.86 -4.75 8.51
N GLY A 99 -5.84 -3.64 9.25
CA GLY A 99 -5.21 -3.56 10.54
C GLY A 99 -6.08 -3.80 11.76
N GLY A 100 -7.39 -3.90 11.57
CA GLY A 100 -8.34 -3.92 12.67
C GLY A 100 -9.47 -2.92 12.48
N ARG A 101 -10.52 -3.10 13.29
CA ARG A 101 -11.77 -2.34 13.29
C ARG A 101 -12.02 -1.65 14.63
N CYS A 102 -10.98 -1.39 15.43
CA CYS A 102 -11.12 -0.87 16.79
C CYS A 102 -11.98 0.41 16.87
N GLU A 103 -11.90 1.31 15.89
CA GLU A 103 -12.80 2.48 15.81
C GLU A 103 -14.27 2.06 15.68
N GLY A 104 -14.57 1.09 14.81
CA GLY A 104 -15.91 0.55 14.64
C GLY A 104 -16.45 -0.07 15.93
N PHE A 105 -15.63 -0.83 16.65
CA PHE A 105 -15.99 -1.41 17.95
C PHE A 105 -16.24 -0.33 19.02
N ALA A 106 -15.35 0.65 19.13
CA ALA A 106 -15.46 1.73 20.12
C ALA A 106 -16.71 2.59 19.87
N VAL A 107 -16.99 2.90 18.60
CA VAL A 107 -18.16 3.70 18.21
C VAL A 107 -19.45 2.91 18.38
N LEU A 108 -19.51 1.67 17.89
CA LEU A 108 -20.73 0.86 17.93
C LEU A 108 -21.10 0.43 19.36
N SER A 109 -20.13 0.06 20.19
CA SER A 109 -20.39 -0.26 21.61
C SER A 109 -20.93 0.95 22.37
N SER A 110 -20.38 2.15 22.08
CA SER A 110 -20.87 3.41 22.64
C SER A 110 -22.28 3.74 22.15
N LEU A 111 -22.60 3.49 20.88
CA LEU A 111 -23.95 3.68 20.33
C LEU A 111 -24.98 2.77 21.00
N PHE A 112 -24.66 1.50 21.21
CA PHE A 112 -25.53 0.59 21.97
C PHE A 112 -25.72 1.06 23.41
N TYR A 113 -24.64 1.49 24.07
CA TYR A 113 -24.70 1.98 25.44
C TYR A 113 -25.59 3.23 25.59
N ILE A 114 -25.44 4.24 24.72
CA ILE A 114 -26.24 5.47 24.80
C ILE A 114 -27.64 5.34 24.16
N GLY A 115 -28.01 4.13 23.69
CA GLY A 115 -29.29 3.87 23.04
C GLY A 115 -29.43 4.50 21.65
N GLY A 116 -28.33 4.80 20.97
CA GLY A 116 -28.32 5.28 19.58
C GLY A 116 -28.63 4.19 18.55
N LEU A 117 -28.37 2.93 18.89
CA LEU A 117 -28.76 1.73 18.15
C LEU A 117 -29.23 0.64 19.12
N ASP A 118 -30.13 -0.24 18.67
CA ASP A 118 -30.61 -1.38 19.46
C ASP A 118 -29.88 -2.67 19.03
N PRO A 119 -29.14 -3.34 19.94
CA PRO A 119 -28.51 -4.64 19.67
C PRO A 119 -29.46 -5.69 19.10
N LYS A 120 -30.77 -5.59 19.40
CA LYS A 120 -31.78 -6.55 18.89
C LYS A 120 -31.89 -6.56 17.37
N ALA A 121 -31.57 -5.44 16.72
CA ALA A 121 -31.49 -5.38 15.26
C ALA A 121 -30.45 -6.35 14.68
N PHE A 122 -29.50 -6.79 15.50
CA PHE A 122 -28.39 -7.68 15.15
C PHE A 122 -28.52 -9.07 15.81
N GLY A 123 -29.67 -9.36 16.43
CA GLY A 123 -30.02 -10.70 16.88
C GLY A 123 -29.89 -10.99 18.39
N ALA A 124 -29.54 -10.02 19.23
CA ALA A 124 -29.44 -10.23 20.68
C ALA A 124 -29.90 -9.01 21.51
N PRO A 125 -30.39 -9.19 22.75
CA PRO A 125 -30.90 -8.08 23.56
C PRO A 125 -29.80 -7.15 24.12
N ARG A 126 -28.55 -7.61 24.13
CA ARG A 126 -27.38 -6.91 24.68
C ARG A 126 -26.22 -7.02 23.70
N ALA A 127 -25.34 -6.02 23.67
CA ALA A 127 -24.14 -6.06 22.83
C ALA A 127 -23.26 -7.28 23.16
N ARG A 128 -23.16 -7.61 24.45
CA ARG A 128 -22.41 -8.76 24.96
C ARG A 128 -22.88 -10.12 24.43
N ASP A 129 -24.16 -10.24 24.08
CA ASP A 129 -24.75 -11.50 23.61
C ASP A 129 -24.66 -11.67 22.08
N LEU A 130 -24.13 -10.67 21.36
CA LEU A 130 -23.99 -10.73 19.91
C LEU A 130 -22.85 -11.67 19.51
N SER A 131 -23.07 -12.41 18.43
CA SER A 131 -22.04 -13.19 17.74
C SER A 131 -21.78 -12.59 16.37
N LEU A 132 -20.51 -12.62 15.96
CA LEU A 132 -20.07 -12.13 14.66
C LEU A 132 -20.20 -13.19 13.56
N GLU A 133 -20.07 -14.47 13.93
CA GLU A 133 -20.16 -15.61 13.03
C GLU A 133 -21.54 -15.64 12.35
N SER A 134 -21.54 -15.67 11.01
CA SER A 134 -22.77 -15.63 10.19
C SER A 134 -23.68 -14.40 10.40
N ASN A 135 -23.21 -13.33 11.07
CA ASN A 135 -23.98 -12.11 11.32
C ASN A 135 -23.56 -10.96 10.39
N VAL A 136 -23.92 -11.09 9.11
CA VAL A 136 -23.58 -10.12 8.06
C VAL A 136 -23.98 -8.68 8.43
N PRO A 137 -25.20 -8.39 8.93
CA PRO A 137 -25.57 -7.02 9.30
C PRO A 137 -24.66 -6.41 10.36
N LEU A 138 -24.22 -7.20 11.35
CA LEU A 138 -23.29 -6.71 12.38
C LEU A 138 -21.89 -6.45 11.82
N GLN A 139 -21.41 -7.33 10.92
CA GLN A 139 -20.13 -7.16 10.23
C GLN A 139 -20.10 -5.87 9.39
N GLU A 140 -21.18 -5.59 8.65
CA GLU A 140 -21.34 -4.35 7.87
C GLU A 140 -21.38 -3.10 8.77
N GLU A 141 -22.03 -3.17 9.93
CA GLU A 141 -22.06 -2.04 10.88
C GLU A 141 -20.67 -1.75 11.45
N LEU A 142 -19.87 -2.76 11.81
CA LEU A 142 -18.50 -2.53 12.26
C LEU A 142 -17.67 -1.80 11.20
N ALA A 143 -17.82 -2.18 9.93
CA ALA A 143 -17.17 -1.48 8.82
C ALA A 143 -17.69 -0.05 8.66
N TYR A 144 -19.00 0.16 8.71
CA TYR A 144 -19.63 1.48 8.60
C TYR A 144 -19.15 2.43 9.69
N TRP A 145 -19.18 2.01 10.96
CA TRP A 145 -18.79 2.86 12.08
C TRP A 145 -17.29 3.10 12.11
N PHE A 146 -16.46 2.13 11.68
CA PHE A 146 -15.04 2.38 11.45
C PHE A 146 -14.82 3.47 10.39
N ALA A 147 -15.55 3.42 9.28
CA ALA A 147 -15.40 4.36 8.17
C ALA A 147 -15.71 5.82 8.55
N THR A 148 -16.55 6.05 9.57
CA THR A 148 -16.89 7.41 10.02
C THR A 148 -15.70 8.21 10.55
N GLN A 149 -14.56 7.58 10.90
CA GLN A 149 -13.33 8.31 11.22
C GLN A 149 -12.73 9.07 10.04
N GLY A 150 -13.01 8.60 8.80
CA GLY A 150 -12.57 9.25 7.57
C GLY A 150 -13.46 10.41 7.12
N VAL A 151 -14.39 10.85 7.96
CA VAL A 151 -15.33 11.95 7.68
C VAL A 151 -15.15 13.05 8.75
N HIS A 152 -14.52 14.17 8.36
CA HIS A 152 -14.14 15.25 9.28
C HIS A 152 -15.30 15.76 10.15
N ASP A 153 -16.41 16.12 9.53
CA ASP A 153 -17.59 16.66 10.21
C ASP A 153 -18.32 15.65 11.11
N ALA A 154 -18.08 14.35 10.89
CA ALA A 154 -18.63 13.29 11.73
C ALA A 154 -17.70 12.99 12.91
N ALA A 155 -16.40 12.89 12.65
CA ALA A 155 -15.40 12.55 13.66
C ALA A 155 -15.11 13.70 14.64
N LYS A 156 -15.09 14.96 14.16
CA LYS A 156 -14.88 16.18 14.99
C LYS A 156 -13.86 15.99 16.10
N ILE A 157 -12.66 15.57 15.71
CA ILE A 157 -11.65 15.12 16.65
C ILE A 157 -11.14 16.29 17.50
N GLN A 158 -11.22 16.15 18.81
CA GLN A 158 -10.61 17.03 19.80
C GLN A 158 -9.26 16.46 20.21
N LYS A 159 -8.19 17.25 20.08
CA LYS A 159 -6.84 16.87 20.48
C LYS A 159 -6.53 17.48 21.84
N LEU A 160 -6.51 16.66 22.88
CA LEU A 160 -6.43 17.13 24.27
C LEU A 160 -5.17 16.63 24.96
N GLY A 161 -4.47 17.52 25.66
CA GLY A 161 -3.42 17.16 26.61
C GLY A 161 -4.01 16.50 27.87
N ALA A 162 -3.14 15.98 28.74
CA ALA A 162 -3.52 15.23 29.94
C ALA A 162 -4.59 15.91 30.80
N LYS A 163 -4.39 17.20 31.12
CA LYS A 163 -5.30 17.98 31.99
C LYS A 163 -6.68 18.19 31.35
N ASP A 164 -6.72 18.59 30.07
CA ASP A 164 -7.99 18.86 29.37
C ASP A 164 -8.74 17.59 29.00
N ALA A 165 -8.03 16.50 28.69
CA ALA A 165 -8.62 15.18 28.51
C ALA A 165 -9.40 14.74 29.77
N LEU A 166 -8.81 14.95 30.95
CA LEU A 166 -9.44 14.61 32.23
C LEU A 166 -10.66 15.49 32.54
N ARG A 167 -10.62 16.77 32.15
CA ARG A 167 -11.78 17.67 32.25
C ARG A 167 -12.93 17.20 31.37
N LEU A 168 -12.64 16.85 30.12
CA LEU A 168 -13.64 16.30 29.21
C LEU A 168 -14.24 15.04 29.80
N LEU A 169 -13.41 14.06 30.20
CA LEU A 169 -13.84 12.81 30.83
C LEU A 169 -14.70 13.07 32.08
N GLY A 170 -14.28 14.00 32.94
CA GLY A 170 -15.02 14.41 34.12
C GLY A 170 -16.40 15.00 33.82
N SER A 171 -16.60 15.57 32.63
CA SER A 171 -17.89 16.10 32.19
C SER A 171 -18.79 15.05 31.51
N VAL A 172 -18.22 14.08 30.80
CA VAL A 172 -18.96 13.13 29.95
C VAL A 172 -19.17 11.75 30.59
N LEU A 173 -18.32 11.34 31.53
CA LEU A 173 -18.48 10.08 32.27
C LEU A 173 -19.38 10.25 33.51
N LYS A 174 -20.50 10.94 33.37
CA LYS A 174 -21.49 11.08 34.44
C LYS A 174 -22.74 10.27 34.10
N PRO A 175 -23.42 9.68 35.08
CA PRO A 175 -24.70 9.02 34.83
C PRO A 175 -25.69 9.97 34.17
N GLY A 176 -26.35 9.52 33.11
CA GLY A 176 -27.31 10.33 32.34
C GLY A 176 -26.68 11.31 31.34
N ALA A 177 -25.37 11.29 31.14
CA ALA A 177 -24.74 11.98 30.02
C ALA A 177 -25.35 11.50 28.70
N THR A 178 -25.78 12.45 27.86
CA THR A 178 -26.44 12.12 26.60
C THR A 178 -25.46 11.97 25.44
N GLU A 179 -24.18 12.24 25.62
CA GLU A 179 -23.14 12.09 24.59
C GLU A 179 -22.06 11.15 25.11
N ALA A 180 -21.52 10.33 24.22
CA ALA A 180 -20.36 9.49 24.50
C ALA A 180 -19.19 9.94 23.62
N TYR A 181 -17.99 9.54 24.02
CA TYR A 181 -16.77 9.83 23.28
C TYR A 181 -15.93 8.57 23.14
N ARG A 182 -15.28 8.38 22.01
CA ARG A 182 -14.21 7.39 21.85
C ARG A 182 -12.86 8.05 22.10
N ILE A 183 -11.94 7.34 22.76
CA ILE A 183 -10.53 7.74 22.88
C ILE A 183 -9.74 7.07 21.76
N GLY A 184 -9.14 7.89 20.90
CA GLY A 184 -8.16 7.48 19.90
C GLY A 184 -6.75 7.68 20.44
N LEU A 185 -5.91 6.69 20.21
CA LEU A 185 -4.55 6.56 20.73
C LEU A 185 -3.59 6.35 19.57
N VAL A 186 -2.45 7.03 19.64
CA VAL A 186 -1.46 7.05 18.57
C VAL A 186 -0.08 6.81 19.16
N ARG A 187 0.68 5.88 18.59
CA ARG A 187 2.07 5.62 18.98
C ARG A 187 3.01 6.44 18.10
N LYS A 188 3.54 7.53 18.64
CA LYS A 188 4.53 8.36 17.95
C LYS A 188 5.95 7.83 18.09
N THR A 189 6.72 7.93 17.01
CA THR A 189 8.16 7.72 16.92
C THR A 189 8.80 8.96 16.29
N LYS A 190 10.13 9.03 16.27
CA LYS A 190 10.87 10.09 15.55
C LYS A 190 10.61 10.10 14.03
N ARG A 191 10.04 9.02 13.48
CA ARG A 191 9.72 8.90 12.05
C ARG A 191 8.24 9.16 11.74
N GLY A 192 7.46 9.62 12.73
CA GLY A 192 6.02 9.80 12.62
C GLY A 192 5.27 8.77 13.45
N ILE A 193 4.04 8.46 13.06
CA ILE A 193 3.18 7.55 13.79
C ILE A 193 3.45 6.10 13.36
N SER A 194 3.38 5.16 14.30
CA SER A 194 3.70 3.73 14.16
C SER A 194 2.68 2.79 14.81
N GLY A 195 1.55 3.31 15.27
CA GLY A 195 0.52 2.54 15.96
C GLY A 195 -0.73 3.38 16.19
N GLY A 196 -1.91 2.78 16.03
CA GLY A 196 -3.20 3.44 16.17
C GLY A 196 -4.17 2.51 16.88
N HIS A 197 -4.93 3.02 17.84
CA HIS A 197 -5.97 2.23 18.52
C HIS A 197 -7.12 3.12 18.97
N ALA A 198 -8.31 2.56 19.06
CA ALA A 198 -9.50 3.26 19.55
C ALA A 198 -10.19 2.45 20.65
N VAL A 199 -10.49 3.10 21.77
CA VAL A 199 -11.08 2.49 22.97
C VAL A 199 -12.25 3.33 23.51
N THR A 200 -13.13 2.69 24.28
CA THR A 200 -14.29 3.37 24.90
C THR A 200 -13.97 3.69 26.37
N PRO A 201 -14.00 4.96 26.81
CA PRO A 201 -13.80 5.31 28.21
C PRO A 201 -15.00 4.92 29.07
N ILE A 202 -14.74 4.32 30.24
CA ILE A 202 -15.77 3.81 31.16
C ILE A 202 -15.87 4.70 32.40
N ARG A 203 -14.77 4.83 33.12
CA ARG A 203 -14.69 5.52 34.42
C ARG A 203 -13.26 5.97 34.70
N TYR A 204 -13.08 6.86 35.67
CA TYR A 204 -11.76 7.13 36.22
C TYR A 204 -11.82 7.40 37.72
N ALA A 205 -10.70 7.24 38.40
CA ALA A 205 -10.53 7.61 39.80
C ALA A 205 -9.09 8.08 40.09
N LEU A 206 -8.89 8.79 41.20
CA LEU A 206 -7.56 9.04 41.75
C LEU A 206 -6.81 7.72 41.99
N GLY A 207 -5.54 7.72 41.60
CA GLY A 207 -4.60 6.65 41.82
C GLY A 207 -3.92 6.72 43.20
N SER A 208 -2.70 6.22 43.28
CA SER A 208 -1.94 6.10 44.54
C SER A 208 -1.49 7.43 45.16
N ARG A 209 -1.62 8.55 44.43
CA ARG A 209 -1.24 9.88 44.90
C ARG A 209 -2.11 10.97 44.25
N PRO A 210 -2.21 12.17 44.86
CA PRO A 210 -2.81 13.33 44.21
C PRO A 210 -2.19 13.60 42.83
N GLY A 211 -3.02 14.04 41.88
CA GLY A 211 -2.59 14.36 40.51
C GLY A 211 -2.41 13.14 39.58
N LEU A 212 -2.36 11.91 40.12
CA LEU A 212 -2.36 10.68 39.32
C LEU A 212 -3.77 10.11 39.24
N TYR A 213 -4.26 9.87 38.03
CA TYR A 213 -5.58 9.30 37.77
C TYR A 213 -5.45 8.01 36.96
N ILE A 214 -6.32 7.06 37.29
CA ILE A 214 -6.46 5.78 36.59
C ILE A 214 -7.77 5.82 35.81
N VAL A 215 -7.68 5.78 34.48
CA VAL A 215 -8.82 5.77 33.58
C VAL A 215 -9.03 4.34 33.08
N HIS A 216 -10.23 3.82 33.28
CA HIS A 216 -10.66 2.50 32.85
C HIS A 216 -11.32 2.59 31.48
N VAL A 217 -10.96 1.67 30.59
CA VAL A 217 -11.41 1.64 29.20
C VAL A 217 -11.88 0.25 28.81
N TYR A 218 -12.92 0.19 27.98
CA TYR A 218 -13.22 -0.99 27.19
C TYR A 218 -12.25 -1.00 26.00
N ASP A 219 -11.30 -1.91 26.07
CA ASP A 219 -10.38 -2.22 24.98
C ASP A 219 -10.93 -3.40 24.19
N ASN A 220 -11.29 -3.15 22.93
CA ASN A 220 -11.87 -4.17 22.06
C ASN A 220 -10.88 -5.26 21.62
N ASN A 221 -9.57 -5.11 21.88
CA ASN A 221 -8.62 -6.22 21.73
C ASN A 221 -8.67 -7.19 22.93
N PHE A 222 -9.22 -6.75 24.08
CA PHE A 222 -9.28 -7.52 25.32
C PHE A 222 -10.68 -7.39 25.95
N PRO A 223 -11.72 -7.94 25.30
CA PRO A 223 -13.11 -7.65 25.62
C PRO A 223 -13.56 -8.05 27.03
N ASP A 224 -12.80 -8.91 27.69
CA ASP A 224 -13.08 -9.44 29.03
C ASP A 224 -12.26 -8.79 30.13
N GLU A 225 -11.37 -7.84 29.80
CA GLU A 225 -10.46 -7.21 30.74
C GLU A 225 -10.85 -5.75 31.02
N ASP A 226 -10.92 -5.38 32.31
CA ASP A 226 -11.01 -3.98 32.74
C ASP A 226 -9.63 -3.31 32.63
N ARG A 227 -9.31 -2.83 31.43
CA ARG A 227 -8.01 -2.26 31.09
C ARG A 227 -7.88 -0.82 31.58
N THR A 228 -6.66 -0.43 31.96
CA THR A 228 -6.40 0.89 32.56
C THR A 228 -5.30 1.66 31.86
N MET A 229 -5.53 2.95 31.64
CA MET A 229 -4.51 3.95 31.30
C MET A 229 -4.27 4.92 32.47
N THR A 230 -3.12 5.57 32.51
CA THR A 230 -2.80 6.56 33.54
C THR A 230 -2.75 7.96 32.95
N ILE A 231 -3.20 8.94 33.74
CA ILE A 231 -3.07 10.36 33.46
C ILE A 231 -2.45 11.03 34.69
N ASP A 232 -1.25 11.58 34.53
CA ASP A 232 -0.42 12.18 35.58
C ASP A 232 -0.34 13.69 35.34
N LEU A 233 -1.12 14.46 36.09
CA LEU A 233 -1.24 15.91 35.94
C LEU A 233 0.06 16.64 36.27
N ASP A 234 0.81 16.15 37.26
CA ASP A 234 2.09 16.75 37.67
C ASP A 234 3.14 16.66 36.55
N LYS A 235 3.06 15.60 35.74
CA LYS A 235 3.95 15.40 34.57
C LYS A 235 3.33 15.90 33.27
N GLY A 236 2.06 16.29 33.27
CA GLY A 236 1.29 16.53 32.04
C GLY A 236 1.29 15.33 31.10
N ARG A 237 1.29 14.10 31.64
CA ARG A 237 1.55 12.87 30.87
C ARG A 237 0.35 11.92 30.89
N TRP A 238 0.05 11.30 29.75
CA TRP A 238 -0.80 10.12 29.68
C TRP A 238 0.00 8.92 29.15
N GLU A 239 -0.35 7.71 29.58
CA GLU A 239 0.26 6.48 29.05
C GLU A 239 -0.69 5.28 29.10
N TYR A 240 -0.56 4.41 28.11
CA TYR A 240 -1.33 3.18 27.95
C TYR A 240 -0.52 2.11 27.21
N ARG A 241 -0.73 0.83 27.53
CA ARG A 241 -0.18 -0.27 26.74
C ARG A 241 -1.26 -0.86 25.84
N ALA A 242 -1.03 -0.79 24.54
CA ALA A 242 -1.97 -1.22 23.50
C ALA A 242 -1.24 -1.87 22.33
N SER A 243 -1.99 -2.62 21.54
CA SER A 243 -1.66 -3.08 20.20
C SER A 243 -2.76 -2.61 19.24
N THR A 244 -2.55 -2.67 17.93
CA THR A 244 -3.61 -2.29 16.99
C THR A 244 -4.71 -3.35 16.92
N ASN A 245 -4.32 -4.62 17.00
CA ASN A 245 -5.20 -5.79 17.05
C ASN A 245 -4.63 -6.83 18.05
N PRO A 246 -5.40 -7.88 18.40
CA PRO A 246 -4.97 -8.88 19.38
C PRO A 246 -3.76 -9.72 18.95
N GLU A 247 -3.49 -9.83 17.65
CA GLU A 247 -2.38 -10.63 17.11
C GLU A 247 -1.03 -9.90 17.17
N GLU A 248 -1.05 -8.58 17.38
CA GLU A 248 0.13 -7.73 17.52
C GLU A 248 0.62 -7.61 18.97
N GLU A 249 1.94 -7.45 19.15
CA GLU A 249 2.53 -7.21 20.47
C GLU A 249 2.12 -5.84 21.03
N SER A 250 1.72 -5.81 22.31
CA SER A 250 1.39 -4.56 23.00
C SER A 250 2.62 -3.68 23.26
N ALA A 251 2.56 -2.44 22.77
CA ALA A 251 3.58 -1.41 22.95
C ALA A 251 3.11 -0.27 23.88
N LEU A 252 4.04 0.57 24.34
CA LEU A 252 3.74 1.76 25.11
C LEU A 252 3.29 2.91 24.19
N TYR A 253 2.10 3.42 24.43
CA TYR A 253 1.54 4.64 23.88
C TYR A 253 1.60 5.69 24.98
N TYR A 254 2.16 6.86 24.70
CA TYR A 254 2.23 7.93 25.68
C TYR A 254 2.25 9.30 25.03
N GLY A 255 1.88 10.31 25.80
CA GLY A 255 2.02 11.70 25.41
C GLY A 255 2.36 12.60 26.56
N ASP A 256 3.32 13.49 26.34
CA ASP A 256 3.78 14.51 27.27
C ASP A 256 4.42 15.67 26.49
N ALA A 257 5.00 16.65 27.21
CA ALA A 257 5.66 17.81 26.60
C ALA A 257 6.81 17.44 25.65
N THR A 258 7.41 16.25 25.78
CA THR A 258 8.58 15.85 24.99
C THR A 258 8.24 15.35 23.59
N ASN A 259 7.04 14.76 23.41
CA ASN A 259 6.61 14.22 22.12
C ASN A 259 5.34 14.89 21.57
N GLN A 260 4.71 15.77 22.36
CA GLN A 260 3.52 16.54 22.01
C GLN A 260 2.42 15.67 21.41
N ASN A 261 2.21 14.48 21.99
CA ASN A 261 1.21 13.52 21.53
C ASN A 261 -0.09 13.72 22.32
N PRO A 262 -1.16 14.29 21.72
CA PRO A 262 -2.43 14.45 22.41
C PRO A 262 -3.19 13.12 22.51
N LEU A 263 -4.21 13.08 23.37
CA LEU A 263 -5.30 12.12 23.25
C LEU A 263 -6.32 12.66 22.24
N TYR A 264 -6.82 11.79 21.38
CA TYR A 264 -7.79 12.15 20.35
C TYR A 264 -9.18 11.75 20.84
N PHE A 265 -10.09 12.70 21.01
CA PHE A 265 -11.47 12.41 21.42
C PHE A 265 -12.42 12.68 20.27
N ALA A 266 -13.33 11.75 19.97
CA ALA A 266 -14.38 12.00 18.99
C ALA A 266 -15.77 11.72 19.60
N PRO A 267 -16.73 12.63 19.44
CA PRO A 267 -18.11 12.40 19.86
C PRO A 267 -18.76 11.29 19.02
N ILE A 268 -19.80 10.67 19.60
CA ILE A 268 -20.49 9.54 18.99
C ILE A 268 -21.72 10.01 18.19
N LYS A 269 -22.53 10.92 18.73
CA LYS A 269 -23.81 11.30 18.09
C LYS A 269 -23.66 12.07 16.78
N THR A 270 -22.55 12.76 16.57
CA THR A 270 -22.25 13.50 15.33
C THR A 270 -22.10 12.58 14.11
N ARG A 271 -21.97 11.27 14.34
CA ARG A 271 -21.84 10.24 13.30
C ARG A 271 -23.19 9.67 12.86
N LEU A 272 -24.29 10.02 13.54
CA LEU A 272 -25.64 9.56 13.22
C LEU A 272 -26.23 10.34 12.05
N GLY A 273 -27.08 9.67 11.28
CA GLY A 273 -27.77 10.26 10.13
C GLY A 273 -26.90 10.29 8.87
N LYS A 274 -27.37 11.05 7.87
CA LYS A 274 -26.68 11.22 6.59
C LYS A 274 -25.49 12.16 6.78
N LEU A 275 -24.30 11.73 6.39
CA LEU A 275 -23.07 12.49 6.54
C LEU A 275 -22.80 13.38 5.31
N ALA A 276 -22.08 14.48 5.53
CA ALA A 276 -21.65 15.37 4.47
C ALA A 276 -20.70 14.65 3.52
N PHE A 277 -20.89 14.88 2.22
CA PHE A 277 -20.16 14.20 1.16
C PHE A 277 -18.81 14.89 0.91
N PRO A 278 -17.65 14.26 1.25
CA PRO A 278 -16.39 15.00 1.33
C PRO A 278 -15.69 15.23 -0.02
N PHE A 279 -16.23 14.71 -1.12
CA PHE A 279 -15.62 14.80 -2.46
C PHE A 279 -16.65 15.12 -3.57
N GLY A 280 -17.83 15.59 -3.17
CA GLY A 280 -18.78 16.20 -4.12
C GLY A 280 -18.34 17.60 -4.53
N LYS A 281 -19.02 18.16 -5.54
CA LYS A 281 -18.75 19.54 -6.00
C LYS A 281 -18.97 20.61 -4.93
N ASP A 282 -19.81 20.31 -3.95
CA ASP A 282 -20.12 21.20 -2.82
C ASP A 282 -19.33 20.84 -1.55
N ALA A 283 -18.27 20.04 -1.67
CA ALA A 283 -17.44 19.67 -0.53
C ALA A 283 -16.91 20.93 0.16
N ALA A 284 -17.09 21.00 1.48
CA ALA A 284 -16.73 22.18 2.26
C ALA A 284 -15.23 22.26 2.59
N GLN A 285 -14.45 21.24 2.20
CA GLN A 285 -13.04 21.08 2.54
C GLN A 285 -12.31 20.26 1.47
N THR A 286 -10.99 20.37 1.48
CA THR A 286 -10.06 19.47 0.79
C THR A 286 -9.42 18.54 1.82
N THR A 287 -9.37 17.25 1.53
CA THR A 287 -8.73 16.22 2.36
C THR A 287 -7.49 15.68 1.67
N THR A 288 -6.32 15.80 2.29
CA THR A 288 -5.08 15.15 1.84
C THR A 288 -4.77 13.96 2.74
N THR A 289 -4.82 12.76 2.18
CA THR A 289 -4.43 11.51 2.83
C THR A 289 -2.97 11.18 2.50
N PHE A 290 -2.17 10.92 3.54
CA PHE A 290 -0.83 10.36 3.43
C PHE A 290 -0.84 8.90 3.85
N GLN A 291 -0.30 7.99 3.05
CA GLN A 291 -0.27 6.55 3.33
C GLN A 291 1.04 5.92 2.84
N GLY A 292 1.39 4.73 3.37
CA GLY A 292 2.65 4.08 3.02
C GLY A 292 3.84 4.81 3.65
N ALA A 293 5.06 4.66 3.16
CA ALA A 293 6.25 5.26 3.78
C ALA A 293 6.41 6.80 3.63
N ILE A 294 5.33 7.52 3.37
CA ILE A 294 5.35 8.96 3.05
C ILE A 294 4.69 9.75 4.17
N GLY A 295 5.45 10.69 4.72
CA GLY A 295 4.93 11.76 5.57
C GLY A 295 4.88 13.08 4.81
N GLY A 296 4.44 14.14 5.45
CA GLY A 296 4.45 15.46 4.83
C GLY A 296 3.54 16.48 5.50
N THR A 297 3.45 17.63 4.85
CA THR A 297 2.52 18.71 5.21
C THR A 297 1.77 19.17 3.99
N ALA A 298 0.48 19.42 4.13
CA ALA A 298 -0.30 20.12 3.12
C ALA A 298 -0.56 21.55 3.60
N ARG A 299 -0.46 22.52 2.67
CA ARG A 299 -0.67 23.95 2.94
C ARG A 299 -1.50 24.57 1.83
N ASP A 300 -2.44 25.44 2.18
CA ASP A 300 -3.16 26.27 1.22
C ASP A 300 -2.52 27.66 1.02
N ASP A 301 -2.92 28.36 -0.03
CA ASP A 301 -2.41 29.71 -0.34
C ASP A 301 -2.77 30.77 0.73
N SER A 302 -3.69 30.46 1.66
CA SER A 302 -4.05 31.33 2.79
C SER A 302 -3.18 31.08 4.04
N GLY A 303 -2.24 30.13 3.97
CA GLY A 303 -1.35 29.78 5.07
C GLY A 303 -1.93 28.79 6.07
N ASN A 304 -3.14 28.24 5.83
CA ASN A 304 -3.62 27.10 6.61
C ASN A 304 -2.78 25.89 6.25
N ALA A 305 -2.34 25.12 7.26
CA ALA A 305 -1.51 23.95 7.01
C ALA A 305 -1.81 22.85 8.03
N GLY A 306 -1.62 21.61 7.58
CA GLY A 306 -1.74 20.42 8.42
C GLY A 306 -0.71 19.36 8.04
N GLY A 307 -0.34 18.52 8.99
CA GLY A 307 0.48 17.32 8.77
C GLY A 307 1.45 17.08 9.92
N PHE A 308 2.55 16.40 9.62
CA PHE A 308 3.64 16.22 10.59
C PHE A 308 4.90 16.89 10.05
N ASP A 309 5.77 17.42 10.90
CA ASP A 309 7.08 17.97 10.53
C ASP A 309 8.19 16.89 10.42
N ALA A 310 9.40 17.28 10.03
CA ALA A 310 10.50 16.33 9.79
C ALA A 310 10.92 15.57 11.07
N ASP A 311 10.61 16.13 12.23
CA ASP A 311 10.86 15.55 13.54
C ASP A 311 9.65 14.74 14.06
N GLY A 312 8.57 14.65 13.27
CA GLY A 312 7.33 13.97 13.63
C GLY A 312 6.43 14.81 14.55
N ASN A 313 6.65 16.11 14.69
CA ASN A 313 5.77 17.00 15.43
C ASN A 313 4.50 17.29 14.61
N LEU A 314 3.38 17.46 15.31
CA LEU A 314 2.12 17.82 14.67
C LEU A 314 2.18 19.28 14.20
N VAL A 315 1.80 19.53 12.94
CA VAL A 315 1.70 20.87 12.36
C VAL A 315 0.23 21.15 12.08
N GLU A 316 -0.32 22.17 12.73
CA GLU A 316 -1.68 22.68 12.50
C GLU A 316 -1.66 24.20 12.57
N THR A 317 -1.92 24.87 11.45
CA THR A 317 -1.95 26.34 11.38
C THR A 317 -3.25 26.83 10.76
N GLY A 318 -3.81 27.90 11.33
CA GLY A 318 -5.08 28.46 10.87
C GLY A 318 -6.22 27.45 10.98
N ARG A 319 -6.85 27.12 9.85
CA ARG A 319 -7.94 26.13 9.73
C ARG A 319 -7.46 24.75 9.26
N GLY A 320 -6.16 24.49 9.26
CA GLY A 320 -5.64 23.16 8.96
C GLY A 320 -5.81 22.23 10.15
N ASP A 321 -6.28 21.00 9.89
CA ASP A 321 -6.57 19.99 10.90
C ASP A 321 -6.07 18.61 10.46
N VAL A 322 -5.54 17.82 11.39
CA VAL A 322 -4.96 16.51 11.15
C VAL A 322 -5.73 15.44 11.91
N SER A 323 -6.15 14.40 11.20
CA SER A 323 -6.76 13.20 11.77
C SER A 323 -5.93 11.96 11.46
N PRO A 324 -5.34 11.29 12.47
CA PRO A 324 -4.76 9.97 12.27
C PRO A 324 -5.85 8.92 12.09
N SER A 325 -5.58 7.90 11.28
CA SER A 325 -6.36 6.65 11.24
C SER A 325 -5.95 5.76 12.41
N PHE A 326 -6.92 5.20 13.11
CA PHE A 326 -6.68 4.32 14.26
C PHE A 326 -6.76 2.85 13.81
N SER A 327 -5.83 2.38 12.97
CA SER A 327 -5.69 0.98 12.50
C SER A 327 -4.23 0.66 12.10
N ALA A 328 -3.90 -0.59 11.68
CA ALA A 328 -2.54 -1.20 11.78
C ALA A 328 -1.41 -0.48 11.09
N LEU A 329 -0.24 -0.60 11.75
CA LEU A 329 1.00 0.15 11.52
C LEU A 329 2.26 -0.61 11.94
N ASP A 330 2.33 -1.92 11.71
CA ASP A 330 3.57 -2.65 11.94
C ASP A 330 4.15 -3.24 10.66
N THR A 331 4.82 -2.39 9.89
CA THR A 331 6.21 -2.59 9.48
C THR A 331 6.74 -1.25 8.98
N TRP A 332 8.05 -1.12 8.89
CA TRP A 332 8.74 0.12 8.52
C TRP A 332 8.40 0.69 7.12
N ASN A 333 7.36 0.21 6.42
CA ASN A 333 6.96 0.58 5.06
C ASN A 333 5.46 0.92 4.87
N GLY A 334 4.73 1.19 5.96
CA GLY A 334 3.29 1.48 5.93
C GLY A 334 2.91 2.50 7.00
N SER A 335 3.34 3.77 6.86
CA SER A 335 2.93 4.85 7.76
C SER A 335 1.41 4.93 7.82
N PRO A 336 0.84 5.45 8.92
CA PRO A 336 -0.58 5.60 8.98
C PRO A 336 -1.05 6.53 7.91
N ALA A 337 -2.16 6.10 7.33
CA ALA A 337 -3.19 7.00 6.88
C ALA A 337 -3.37 8.08 7.95
N PHE A 338 -2.89 9.27 7.69
CA PHE A 338 -3.41 10.46 8.34
C PHE A 338 -3.99 11.37 7.26
N ASP A 339 -5.08 12.01 7.64
CA ASP A 339 -5.79 12.96 6.82
C ASP A 339 -5.45 14.37 7.29
N VAL A 340 -5.19 15.25 6.33
CA VAL A 340 -5.08 16.68 6.53
C VAL A 340 -6.29 17.33 5.88
N PHE A 341 -7.08 18.04 6.69
CA PHE A 341 -8.22 18.81 6.25
C PHE A 341 -7.83 20.27 6.10
N LEU A 342 -8.13 20.85 4.94
CA LEU A 342 -7.92 22.26 4.63
C LEU A 342 -9.22 22.85 4.06
N PRO A 343 -9.42 24.17 4.17
CA PRO A 343 -10.45 24.86 3.38
C PRO A 343 -10.25 24.60 1.87
N PRO A 344 -11.32 24.65 1.06
CA PRO A 344 -11.21 24.51 -0.39
C PRO A 344 -10.35 25.62 -0.96
N GLY A 345 -9.40 25.24 -1.80
CA GLY A 345 -8.46 26.18 -2.40
C GLY A 345 -7.30 25.45 -3.06
N LYS A 346 -6.43 26.23 -3.69
CA LYS A 346 -5.16 25.70 -4.18
C LYS A 346 -4.32 25.26 -2.99
N SER A 347 -3.72 24.08 -3.10
CA SER A 347 -2.89 23.51 -2.06
C SER A 347 -1.54 23.05 -2.61
N THR A 348 -0.53 23.13 -1.76
CA THR A 348 0.81 22.58 -1.99
C THR A 348 1.08 21.55 -0.91
N ILE A 349 1.48 20.35 -1.33
CA ILE A 349 1.78 19.23 -0.47
C ILE A 349 3.28 18.98 -0.53
N ASP A 350 3.95 19.23 0.59
CA ASP A 350 5.36 18.92 0.78
C ASP A 350 5.48 17.46 1.22
N LEU A 351 6.03 16.62 0.33
CA LEU A 351 6.19 15.20 0.58
C LEU A 351 7.54 14.97 1.26
N ARG A 352 7.50 14.30 2.41
CA ARG A 352 8.69 13.79 3.06
C ARG A 352 8.89 12.35 2.67
N VAL A 353 10.02 12.18 2.03
CA VAL A 353 10.55 10.96 1.50
C VAL A 353 11.77 10.67 2.39
N GLY A 354 11.67 9.68 3.28
CA GLY A 354 12.79 9.28 4.16
C GLY A 354 13.97 8.62 3.44
N ASP A 355 14.74 7.79 4.15
CA ASP A 355 15.78 6.93 3.56
C ASP A 355 15.22 5.48 3.41
N GLY A 356 15.17 4.91 2.20
CA GLY A 356 14.73 3.52 1.98
C GLY A 356 14.06 3.21 0.62
N THR A 357 13.78 1.95 0.32
CA THR A 357 13.15 1.52 -0.97
C THR A 357 11.64 1.28 -0.81
N LEU A 358 11.00 2.20 -0.11
CA LEU A 358 9.73 1.96 0.55
C LEU A 358 8.62 2.72 -0.21
N GLU A 359 7.64 2.00 -0.78
CA GLU A 359 6.57 2.61 -1.58
C GLU A 359 5.58 3.36 -0.67
N GLY A 360 5.16 4.54 -1.10
CA GLY A 360 4.00 5.21 -0.50
C GLY A 360 3.20 6.00 -1.50
N HIS A 361 2.08 6.52 -1.03
CA HIS A 361 1.15 7.27 -1.83
C HIS A 361 0.52 8.43 -1.06
N VAL A 362 0.29 9.51 -1.78
CA VAL A 362 -0.48 10.66 -1.31
C VAL A 362 -1.71 10.80 -2.19
N MET A 363 -2.85 11.07 -1.57
CA MET A 363 -4.11 11.33 -2.26
C MET A 363 -4.70 12.62 -1.72
N GLN A 364 -5.21 13.47 -2.59
CA GLN A 364 -6.02 14.62 -2.23
C GLN A 364 -7.39 14.51 -2.88
N ALA A 365 -8.44 14.76 -2.09
CA ALA A 365 -9.80 14.90 -2.56
C ALA A 365 -10.32 16.30 -2.23
N GLY A 366 -10.98 16.96 -3.17
CA GLY A 366 -11.58 18.27 -2.97
C GLY A 366 -12.91 18.40 -3.71
N PRO A 367 -13.42 19.62 -3.90
CA PRO A 367 -14.71 19.84 -4.53
C PRO A 367 -14.79 19.32 -5.97
N GLY A 368 -15.31 18.11 -6.14
CA GLY A 368 -15.51 17.46 -7.43
C GLY A 368 -14.26 16.89 -8.09
N TYR A 369 -13.18 16.65 -7.34
CA TYR A 369 -11.97 16.04 -7.89
C TYR A 369 -11.24 15.13 -6.90
N THR A 370 -10.40 14.26 -7.43
CA THR A 370 -9.34 13.56 -6.68
C THR A 370 -8.04 13.57 -7.46
N VAL A 371 -6.92 13.74 -6.77
CA VAL A 371 -5.57 13.64 -7.31
C VAL A 371 -4.78 12.68 -6.42
N SER A 372 -3.93 11.83 -6.99
CA SER A 372 -3.01 10.99 -6.21
C SER A 372 -1.67 10.83 -6.91
N ALA A 373 -0.61 10.72 -6.11
CA ALA A 373 0.73 10.38 -6.55
C ALA A 373 1.19 9.11 -5.82
N SER A 374 1.73 8.15 -6.56
CA SER A 374 2.13 6.82 -6.06
C SER A 374 3.39 6.31 -6.76
N LYS A 375 3.89 5.14 -6.33
CA LYS A 375 5.19 4.54 -6.71
C LYS A 375 6.40 5.42 -6.39
N LEU A 376 6.23 6.31 -5.43
CA LEU A 376 7.28 7.21 -4.97
C LEU A 376 8.35 6.39 -4.24
N SER A 377 9.60 6.52 -4.66
CA SER A 377 10.75 5.83 -4.04
C SER A 377 11.43 6.75 -3.04
N VAL A 378 12.05 6.14 -2.02
CA VAL A 378 12.45 6.87 -0.81
C VAL A 378 13.97 7.19 -0.78
N GLY A 379 14.37 8.33 -1.35
CA GLY A 379 15.77 8.79 -1.26
C GLY A 379 16.08 9.97 -2.17
N GLY A 380 16.13 11.17 -1.62
CA GLY A 380 16.38 12.43 -2.34
C GLY A 380 15.72 13.63 -1.65
N PRO A 381 15.94 14.87 -2.13
CA PRO A 381 15.19 16.03 -1.63
C PRO A 381 13.68 15.79 -1.81
N GLY A 382 12.88 16.07 -0.77
CA GLY A 382 11.46 15.70 -0.75
C GLY A 382 10.68 16.29 -1.93
N ASP A 383 9.69 15.59 -2.48
CA ASP A 383 8.93 16.07 -3.65
C ASP A 383 7.84 17.09 -3.26
N THR A 384 7.27 17.78 -4.25
CA THR A 384 6.07 18.61 -4.02
C THR A 384 4.96 18.28 -4.99
N LEU A 385 3.74 18.21 -4.48
CA LEU A 385 2.52 18.06 -5.27
C LEU A 385 1.64 19.30 -5.06
N THR A 386 1.43 20.08 -6.11
CA THR A 386 0.53 21.25 -6.10
C THR A 386 -0.75 20.89 -6.83
N VAL A 387 -1.89 21.19 -6.23
CA VAL A 387 -3.21 20.96 -6.80
C VAL A 387 -4.00 22.27 -6.80
N SER A 388 -4.55 22.63 -7.95
CA SER A 388 -5.41 23.80 -8.12
C SER A 388 -6.74 23.66 -7.36
N ALA A 389 -7.43 24.78 -7.12
CA ALA A 389 -8.65 24.81 -6.31
C ALA A 389 -9.79 23.93 -6.87
N ASP A 390 -9.85 23.79 -8.20
CA ASP A 390 -10.82 22.95 -8.93
C ASP A 390 -10.26 21.56 -9.28
N GLY A 391 -9.03 21.26 -8.87
CA GLY A 391 -8.34 20.00 -9.13
C GLY A 391 -7.95 19.75 -10.58
N ARG A 392 -8.23 20.69 -11.50
CA ARG A 392 -7.95 20.51 -12.93
C ARG A 392 -6.46 20.47 -13.20
N GLN A 393 -5.73 21.45 -12.65
CA GLN A 393 -4.29 21.54 -12.78
C GLN A 393 -3.59 20.88 -11.60
N THR A 394 -2.63 20.01 -11.92
CA THR A 394 -1.73 19.37 -10.95
C THR A 394 -0.28 19.55 -11.40
N ILE A 395 0.60 19.92 -10.47
CA ILE A 395 2.04 20.06 -10.70
C ILE A 395 2.78 19.17 -9.71
N TYR A 396 3.57 18.25 -10.20
CA TYR A 396 4.47 17.42 -9.41
C TYR A 396 5.92 17.83 -9.70
N ASP A 397 6.61 18.33 -8.68
CA ASP A 397 8.05 18.61 -8.72
C ASP A 397 8.80 17.40 -8.16
N ASN A 398 9.45 16.65 -9.06
CA ASN A 398 10.11 15.38 -8.76
C ASN A 398 11.59 15.63 -8.47
N ARG A 399 11.85 16.18 -7.29
CA ARG A 399 13.20 16.48 -6.80
C ARG A 399 13.96 15.20 -6.44
N SER A 400 13.24 14.11 -6.13
CA SER A 400 13.79 12.78 -5.86
C SER A 400 14.24 12.03 -7.12
N GLY A 401 13.73 12.41 -8.31
CA GLY A 401 14.03 11.76 -9.59
C GLY A 401 13.43 10.34 -9.73
N THR A 402 12.43 10.02 -8.92
CA THR A 402 11.87 8.68 -8.81
C THR A 402 10.84 8.39 -9.90
N ALA A 403 10.48 7.12 -10.09
CA ALA A 403 9.34 6.79 -10.95
C ALA A 403 8.06 7.31 -10.28
N LEU A 404 7.09 7.73 -11.09
CA LEU A 404 5.87 8.34 -10.60
C LEU A 404 4.67 7.76 -11.34
N THR A 405 3.61 7.50 -10.59
CA THR A 405 2.26 7.37 -11.16
C THR A 405 1.40 8.48 -10.58
N LEU A 406 1.00 9.42 -11.44
CA LEU A 406 0.07 10.50 -11.10
C LEU A 406 -1.32 10.14 -11.64
N ARG A 407 -2.33 10.17 -10.78
CA ARG A 407 -3.73 10.00 -11.16
C ARG A 407 -4.54 11.24 -10.82
N SER A 408 -5.42 11.65 -11.72
CA SER A 408 -6.36 12.75 -11.50
C SER A 408 -7.74 12.32 -11.98
N SER A 409 -8.78 12.72 -11.28
CA SER A 409 -10.19 12.52 -11.65
C SER A 409 -10.92 13.82 -11.39
N VAL A 410 -11.62 14.34 -12.39
CA VAL A 410 -12.38 15.60 -12.28
C VAL A 410 -13.81 15.38 -12.75
N LEU A 411 -14.80 15.75 -11.93
CA LEU A 411 -16.22 15.59 -12.24
C LEU A 411 -16.71 16.64 -13.25
N ALA A 412 -17.28 16.16 -14.35
CA ALA A 412 -17.99 16.95 -15.35
C ALA A 412 -19.37 17.42 -14.85
N ALA A 413 -20.01 18.32 -15.59
CA ALA A 413 -21.32 18.89 -15.24
C ALA A 413 -22.43 17.84 -15.09
N ASP A 414 -22.37 16.77 -15.90
CA ASP A 414 -23.34 15.68 -15.96
C ASP A 414 -23.05 14.53 -14.97
N ARG A 415 -22.10 14.72 -14.04
CA ARG A 415 -21.61 13.74 -13.05
C ARG A 415 -20.77 12.59 -13.60
N THR A 416 -20.45 12.59 -14.89
CA THR A 416 -19.35 11.75 -15.40
C THR A 416 -18.02 12.31 -14.87
N SER A 417 -16.95 11.50 -14.90
CA SER A 417 -15.59 11.96 -14.59
C SER A 417 -14.69 11.80 -15.80
N LEU A 418 -13.75 12.73 -15.92
CA LEU A 418 -12.57 12.57 -16.77
C LEU A 418 -11.41 12.15 -15.87
N ASP A 419 -10.99 10.90 -16.03
CA ASP A 419 -9.95 10.26 -15.26
C ASP A 419 -8.67 10.17 -16.09
N LEU A 420 -7.54 10.53 -15.50
CA LEU A 420 -6.22 10.54 -16.09
C LEU A 420 -5.28 9.72 -15.20
N GLU A 421 -4.51 8.82 -15.78
CA GLU A 421 -3.33 8.22 -15.18
C GLU A 421 -2.12 8.50 -16.06
N VAL A 422 -1.06 9.05 -15.48
CA VAL A 422 0.23 9.27 -16.13
C VAL A 422 1.29 8.49 -15.38
N VAL A 423 1.90 7.51 -16.03
CA VAL A 423 3.04 6.75 -15.51
C VAL A 423 4.31 7.26 -16.18
N VAL A 424 5.21 7.80 -15.36
CA VAL A 424 6.49 8.33 -15.81
C VAL A 424 7.63 7.49 -15.21
N PRO A 425 8.59 7.03 -16.01
CA PRO A 425 9.76 6.30 -15.52
C PRO A 425 10.71 7.23 -14.74
N ARG A 426 11.74 6.65 -14.10
CA ARG A 426 12.76 7.41 -13.36
C ARG A 426 13.43 8.45 -14.25
N GLY A 427 13.81 9.59 -13.66
CA GLY A 427 14.52 10.68 -14.34
C GLY A 427 13.68 11.92 -14.62
N SER A 428 12.34 11.82 -14.56
CA SER A 428 11.46 12.99 -14.64
C SER A 428 11.79 14.01 -13.57
N THR A 429 11.87 15.29 -13.93
CA THR A 429 12.11 16.40 -12.99
C THR A 429 10.83 17.15 -12.65
N LYS A 430 9.87 17.20 -13.57
CA LYS A 430 8.58 17.87 -13.36
C LYS A 430 7.51 17.27 -14.24
N LEU A 431 6.30 17.17 -13.69
CA LEU A 431 5.09 16.78 -14.42
C LEU A 431 3.99 17.80 -14.13
N THR A 432 3.38 18.36 -15.16
CA THR A 432 2.20 19.21 -15.07
C THR A 432 1.06 18.59 -15.86
N THR A 433 -0.11 18.50 -15.28
CA THR A 433 -1.34 18.05 -15.96
C THR A 433 -2.41 19.12 -15.82
N ASP A 434 -3.25 19.29 -16.84
CA ASP A 434 -4.48 20.08 -16.83
C ASP A 434 -5.58 19.23 -17.46
N VAL A 435 -6.57 18.86 -16.66
CA VAL A 435 -7.71 18.02 -17.04
C VAL A 435 -8.94 18.90 -17.15
N ASP A 436 -9.45 19.10 -18.37
CA ASP A 436 -10.66 19.88 -18.62
C ASP A 436 -11.86 18.97 -18.94
N PRO A 437 -12.70 18.64 -17.95
CA PRO A 437 -13.87 17.80 -18.20
C PRO A 437 -14.94 18.49 -19.04
N SER A 438 -14.92 19.83 -19.17
CA SER A 438 -15.92 20.55 -19.99
C SER A 438 -15.65 20.46 -21.48
N THR A 439 -14.37 20.35 -21.83
CA THR A 439 -13.90 20.22 -23.22
C THR A 439 -13.36 18.84 -23.54
N GLY A 440 -13.33 17.90 -22.59
CA GLY A 440 -12.71 16.59 -22.78
C GLY A 440 -11.23 16.67 -23.13
N THR A 441 -10.56 17.80 -22.84
CA THR A 441 -9.17 18.03 -23.25
C THR A 441 -8.24 17.82 -22.06
N ILE A 442 -7.13 17.13 -22.28
CA ILE A 442 -6.08 16.91 -21.29
C ILE A 442 -4.76 17.44 -21.85
N LYS A 443 -4.10 18.30 -21.09
CA LYS A 443 -2.74 18.77 -21.39
C LYS A 443 -1.75 18.22 -20.38
N ILE A 444 -0.66 17.65 -20.88
CA ILE A 444 0.42 17.09 -20.07
C ILE A 444 1.73 17.75 -20.51
N VAL A 445 2.51 18.23 -19.55
CA VAL A 445 3.86 18.72 -19.78
C VAL A 445 4.80 17.99 -18.82
N SER A 446 5.73 17.21 -19.36
CA SER A 446 6.77 16.53 -18.58
C SER A 446 8.16 17.05 -18.95
N SER A 447 9.09 17.01 -18.00
CA SER A 447 10.50 17.36 -18.25
C SER A 447 11.46 16.32 -17.66
N GLY A 448 12.66 16.21 -18.22
CA GLY A 448 13.68 15.24 -17.79
C GLY A 448 13.41 13.80 -18.21
N THR A 449 12.51 13.60 -19.18
CA THR A 449 12.06 12.27 -19.64
C THR A 449 12.68 11.84 -20.98
N ALA A 450 13.79 12.45 -21.39
CA ALA A 450 14.41 12.16 -22.68
C ALA A 450 14.77 10.68 -22.85
N GLY A 451 14.37 10.10 -23.99
CA GLY A 451 14.65 8.69 -24.31
C GLY A 451 13.84 7.69 -23.47
N SER A 452 12.80 8.14 -22.76
CA SER A 452 11.94 7.30 -21.94
C SER A 452 10.49 7.36 -22.40
N GLU A 453 9.74 6.26 -22.27
CA GLU A 453 8.32 6.24 -22.62
C GLU A 453 7.43 6.70 -21.46
N ILE A 454 6.39 7.47 -21.76
CA ILE A 454 5.36 7.89 -20.82
C ILE A 454 4.07 7.15 -21.17
N THR A 455 3.52 6.40 -20.22
CA THR A 455 2.23 5.74 -20.40
C THR A 455 1.12 6.64 -19.89
N ILE A 456 0.12 6.89 -20.73
CA ILE A 456 -1.02 7.73 -20.40
C ILE A 456 -2.29 6.91 -20.60
N SER A 457 -3.05 6.74 -19.53
CA SER A 457 -4.39 6.14 -19.58
C SER A 457 -5.42 7.21 -19.27
N VAL A 458 -6.48 7.26 -20.07
CA VAL A 458 -7.59 8.20 -19.92
C VAL A 458 -8.88 7.41 -19.89
N ALA A 459 -9.77 7.73 -18.97
CA ALA A 459 -11.14 7.25 -18.98
C ALA A 459 -12.12 8.42 -18.91
N HIS A 460 -13.20 8.33 -19.68
CA HIS A 460 -14.30 9.28 -19.66
C HIS A 460 -15.61 8.51 -19.53
N GLY A 461 -16.24 8.59 -18.35
CA GLY A 461 -17.32 7.68 -17.98
C GLY A 461 -16.86 6.22 -17.98
N ASP A 462 -17.57 5.34 -18.68
CA ASP A 462 -17.27 3.90 -18.77
C ASP A 462 -16.23 3.55 -19.84
N ASN A 463 -15.85 4.51 -20.69
CA ASN A 463 -14.91 4.28 -21.78
C ASN A 463 -13.49 4.62 -21.32
N ALA A 464 -12.52 3.78 -21.69
CA ALA A 464 -11.12 3.99 -21.37
C ALA A 464 -10.22 3.74 -22.60
N GLY A 465 -9.10 4.46 -22.65
CA GLY A 465 -8.04 4.27 -23.62
C GLY A 465 -6.67 4.48 -23.01
N THR A 466 -5.65 3.86 -23.60
CA THR A 466 -4.26 4.01 -23.18
C THR A 466 -3.39 4.29 -24.40
N VAL A 467 -2.45 5.20 -24.24
CA VAL A 467 -1.42 5.52 -25.23
C VAL A 467 -0.05 5.56 -24.56
N VAL A 468 0.97 5.17 -25.31
CA VAL A 468 2.37 5.34 -24.91
C VAL A 468 2.97 6.39 -25.82
N VAL A 469 3.62 7.40 -25.24
CA VAL A 469 4.25 8.50 -25.96
C VAL A 469 5.72 8.60 -25.60
N ALA A 470 6.55 8.99 -26.58
CA ALA A 470 7.96 9.24 -26.34
C ALA A 470 8.13 10.49 -25.46
N GLY A 471 8.92 10.36 -24.40
CA GLY A 471 9.36 11.46 -23.55
C GLY A 471 10.51 12.24 -24.20
N GLY A 472 10.54 13.53 -23.91
CA GLY A 472 11.63 14.43 -24.30
C GLY A 472 12.20 15.15 -23.07
N ASP A 473 13.24 15.96 -23.28
CA ASP A 473 13.73 16.90 -22.26
C ASP A 473 12.60 17.82 -21.78
N THR A 474 11.70 18.19 -22.70
CA THR A 474 10.37 18.73 -22.41
C THR A 474 9.38 18.15 -23.43
N ALA A 475 8.44 17.32 -22.97
CA ALA A 475 7.37 16.79 -23.80
C ALA A 475 6.05 17.48 -23.44
N GLU A 476 5.41 18.09 -24.44
CA GLU A 476 4.05 18.62 -24.33
C GLU A 476 3.12 17.68 -25.11
N ILE A 477 2.08 17.17 -24.46
CA ILE A 477 1.12 16.22 -25.00
C ILE A 477 -0.27 16.78 -24.76
N THR A 478 -1.09 16.82 -25.81
CA THR A 478 -2.50 17.20 -25.73
C THR A 478 -3.35 16.03 -26.19
N ILE A 479 -4.34 15.65 -25.38
CA ILE A 479 -5.27 14.55 -25.63
C ILE A 479 -6.68 15.11 -25.74
N ASP A 480 -7.39 14.74 -26.81
CA ASP A 480 -8.85 14.92 -26.92
C ASP A 480 -9.53 13.59 -26.57
N ALA A 481 -10.21 13.58 -25.43
CA ALA A 481 -10.91 12.44 -24.87
C ALA A 481 -12.38 12.33 -25.33
N LYS A 482 -12.94 13.35 -26.00
CA LYS A 482 -14.33 13.27 -26.53
C LYS A 482 -14.58 12.08 -27.46
N PRO A 483 -13.63 11.64 -28.31
CA PRO A 483 -13.84 10.45 -29.13
C PRO A 483 -14.21 9.21 -28.31
N LEU A 484 -13.71 9.07 -27.06
CA LEU A 484 -14.02 7.93 -26.18
C LEU A 484 -15.51 7.82 -25.87
N ASP A 485 -16.25 8.93 -25.77
CA ASP A 485 -17.69 8.93 -25.49
C ASP A 485 -18.49 8.21 -26.58
N SER A 486 -17.96 8.23 -27.79
CA SER A 486 -18.52 7.56 -28.97
C SER A 486 -17.89 6.19 -29.25
N GLY A 487 -17.03 5.69 -28.36
CA GLY A 487 -16.24 4.46 -28.56
C GLY A 487 -15.10 4.60 -29.58
N GLY A 488 -14.74 5.84 -29.94
CA GLY A 488 -13.63 6.15 -30.84
C GLY A 488 -12.26 6.10 -30.13
N PRO A 489 -11.15 6.04 -30.89
CA PRO A 489 -9.81 6.01 -30.32
C PRO A 489 -9.41 7.34 -29.69
N LEU A 490 -8.48 7.31 -28.74
CA LEU A 490 -7.85 8.52 -28.20
C LEU A 490 -7.14 9.30 -29.31
N VAL A 491 -7.36 10.62 -29.35
CA VAL A 491 -6.66 11.52 -30.27
C VAL A 491 -5.57 12.25 -29.49
N VAL A 492 -4.32 12.06 -29.91
CA VAL A 492 -3.12 12.56 -29.22
C VAL A 492 -2.33 13.46 -30.17
N SER A 493 -1.89 14.61 -29.68
CA SER A 493 -1.07 15.57 -30.43
C SER A 493 0.11 16.07 -29.59
N GLN A 494 1.28 16.24 -30.24
CA GLN A 494 2.49 16.79 -29.65
C GLN A 494 2.97 17.99 -30.49
N PRO A 495 3.05 19.22 -29.95
CA PRO A 495 3.39 20.41 -30.72
C PRO A 495 4.87 20.49 -31.12
N ASN A 496 5.75 19.77 -30.42
CA ASN A 496 7.13 19.51 -30.87
C ASN A 496 7.10 18.20 -31.66
N GLY A 497 6.92 18.30 -32.98
CA GLY A 497 6.80 17.13 -33.85
C GLY A 497 7.96 16.15 -33.67
N PRO A 498 7.75 14.84 -33.89
CA PRO A 498 8.81 13.86 -33.73
C PRO A 498 9.97 14.17 -34.70
N PRO A 499 11.23 13.91 -34.30
CA PRO A 499 12.36 13.96 -35.23
C PRO A 499 12.04 13.12 -36.47
N ALA A 500 12.61 13.50 -37.62
CA ALA A 500 12.41 12.75 -38.85
C ALA A 500 12.78 11.28 -38.61
N PRO A 501 11.91 10.32 -38.99
CA PRO A 501 12.07 8.92 -38.64
C PRO A 501 13.38 8.36 -39.20
N THR A 502 14.23 7.81 -38.34
CA THR A 502 15.45 7.09 -38.75
C THR A 502 15.54 5.75 -38.05
N CYS A 503 16.15 4.76 -38.72
CA CYS A 503 16.44 3.41 -38.20
C CYS A 503 17.45 3.34 -37.04
N SER A 504 17.57 4.40 -36.27
CA SER A 504 18.54 4.59 -35.19
C SER A 504 18.15 5.76 -34.26
N ASP A 505 16.91 6.26 -34.31
CA ASP A 505 16.46 7.41 -33.50
C ASP A 505 15.88 7.01 -32.13
N GLY A 506 15.78 5.70 -31.85
CA GLY A 506 15.26 5.18 -30.58
C GLY A 506 13.74 5.13 -30.53
N VAL A 507 13.03 5.38 -31.64
CA VAL A 507 11.57 5.45 -31.69
C VAL A 507 11.03 4.59 -32.84
N ALA A 508 10.15 3.62 -32.54
CA ALA A 508 9.45 2.83 -33.56
C ALA A 508 8.53 3.70 -34.45
N ASN A 509 9.06 4.22 -35.55
CA ASN A 509 8.37 5.17 -36.40
C ASN A 509 8.63 4.91 -37.91
N GLY A 510 7.97 5.69 -38.77
CA GLY A 510 8.08 5.49 -40.22
C GLY A 510 7.59 4.11 -40.68
N THR A 511 8.52 3.25 -41.11
CA THR A 511 8.22 1.88 -41.59
C THR A 511 8.74 0.78 -40.66
N GLU A 512 9.29 1.14 -39.52
CA GLU A 512 9.80 0.18 -38.54
C GLU A 512 8.70 -0.71 -38.00
N THR A 513 9.02 -1.99 -37.75
CA THR A 513 8.07 -2.91 -37.12
C THR A 513 8.28 -3.02 -35.62
N ASP A 514 9.45 -2.64 -35.11
CA ASP A 514 9.75 -2.35 -33.70
C ASP A 514 10.90 -1.31 -33.66
N VAL A 515 11.21 -0.75 -32.49
CA VAL A 515 12.14 0.39 -32.32
C VAL A 515 13.46 0.15 -33.07
N ASP A 516 13.75 1.02 -34.04
CA ASP A 516 14.95 1.02 -34.88
C ASP A 516 15.19 -0.27 -35.68
N CYS A 517 14.15 -1.07 -35.94
CA CYS A 517 14.29 -2.34 -36.64
C CYS A 517 13.07 -2.77 -37.47
N GLY A 518 13.34 -3.67 -38.42
CA GLY A 518 12.32 -4.26 -39.28
C GLY A 518 11.80 -3.31 -40.35
N GLY A 519 10.87 -3.78 -41.17
CA GLY A 519 10.35 -3.03 -42.31
C GLY A 519 11.45 -2.64 -43.29
N SER A 520 11.64 -1.33 -43.54
CA SER A 520 12.69 -0.83 -44.44
C SER A 520 14.07 -0.73 -43.81
N CYS A 521 14.19 -0.93 -42.49
CA CYS A 521 15.47 -0.83 -41.81
C CYS A 521 16.43 -1.97 -42.14
N ALA A 522 17.71 -1.62 -42.24
CA ALA A 522 18.79 -2.59 -42.44
C ALA A 522 18.92 -3.52 -41.22
N THR A 523 18.70 -2.99 -40.02
CA THR A 523 18.63 -3.74 -38.77
C THR A 523 17.32 -4.54 -38.72
N ARG A 524 17.42 -5.86 -38.52
CA ARG A 524 16.27 -6.73 -38.31
C ARG A 524 16.01 -6.93 -36.82
N CYS A 525 14.73 -7.02 -36.48
CA CYS A 525 14.23 -7.10 -35.12
C CYS A 525 14.64 -8.40 -34.43
N ALA A 526 15.16 -8.25 -33.21
CA ALA A 526 15.55 -9.37 -32.36
C ALA A 526 14.32 -10.17 -31.89
N ARG A 527 14.53 -11.36 -31.29
CA ARG A 527 13.42 -12.15 -30.74
C ARG A 527 12.61 -11.34 -29.71
N GLY A 528 11.29 -11.49 -29.71
CA GLY A 528 10.33 -10.83 -28.81
C GLY A 528 9.88 -9.47 -29.28
N LYS A 529 10.63 -8.86 -30.21
CA LYS A 529 10.29 -7.62 -30.89
C LYS A 529 9.16 -7.84 -31.90
N LEU A 530 8.39 -6.80 -32.12
CA LEU A 530 7.27 -6.75 -33.05
C LEU A 530 7.77 -6.91 -34.50
N CYS A 531 6.94 -7.58 -35.29
CA CYS A 531 7.19 -7.82 -36.70
C CYS A 531 5.86 -7.90 -37.46
N GLN A 532 5.92 -7.69 -38.76
CA GLN A 532 4.80 -7.92 -39.68
C GLN A 532 5.07 -9.09 -40.64
N ALA A 533 6.34 -9.35 -40.94
CA ALA A 533 6.80 -10.45 -41.75
C ALA A 533 8.06 -11.07 -41.17
N SER A 534 8.32 -12.34 -41.47
CA SER A 534 9.55 -13.03 -41.02
C SER A 534 10.83 -12.35 -41.51
N THR A 535 10.74 -11.54 -42.58
CA THR A 535 11.84 -10.69 -43.02
C THR A 535 12.19 -9.61 -42.01
N ASP A 536 11.25 -9.12 -41.21
CA ASP A 536 11.54 -8.08 -40.22
C ASP A 536 12.44 -8.58 -39.10
N CYS A 537 12.58 -9.89 -38.96
CA CYS A 537 13.28 -10.53 -37.86
C CYS A 537 14.70 -10.95 -38.22
N VAL A 538 15.57 -11.04 -37.21
CA VAL A 538 16.93 -11.57 -37.38
C VAL A 538 16.91 -13.00 -37.92
N ASN A 539 17.96 -13.37 -38.66
CA ASN A 539 18.07 -14.72 -39.23
C ASN A 539 17.93 -15.81 -38.15
N GLY A 540 17.10 -16.82 -38.42
CA GLY A 540 16.78 -17.90 -37.48
C GLY A 540 15.57 -17.64 -36.59
N THR A 541 14.85 -16.53 -36.82
CA THR A 541 13.53 -16.25 -36.21
C THR A 541 12.47 -16.06 -37.29
N ILE A 542 11.21 -16.37 -36.97
CA ILE A 542 10.05 -16.15 -37.84
C ILE A 542 9.09 -15.17 -37.18
N CYS A 543 8.31 -14.46 -37.99
CA CYS A 543 7.25 -13.62 -37.48
C CYS A 543 6.00 -14.46 -37.24
N GLU A 544 5.70 -14.72 -35.97
CA GLU A 544 4.55 -15.51 -35.56
C GLU A 544 3.81 -14.74 -34.45
N ASN A 545 2.49 -14.60 -34.61
CA ASN A 545 1.64 -13.79 -33.72
C ASN A 545 2.16 -12.34 -33.52
N GLY A 546 2.71 -11.75 -34.59
CA GLY A 546 3.20 -10.37 -34.60
C GLY A 546 4.50 -10.15 -33.83
N ARG A 547 5.24 -11.22 -33.47
CA ARG A 547 6.54 -11.14 -32.80
C ARG A 547 7.58 -12.03 -33.45
N CYS A 548 8.83 -11.59 -33.43
CA CYS A 548 9.97 -12.38 -33.85
C CYS A 548 10.18 -13.52 -32.84
N LEU A 549 9.95 -14.77 -33.24
CA LEU A 549 10.14 -15.94 -32.40
C LEU A 549 11.25 -16.82 -32.97
N GLY A 550 12.13 -17.32 -32.09
CA GLY A 550 13.13 -18.35 -32.43
C GLY A 550 12.69 -19.76 -31.98
N PRO A 551 13.52 -20.78 -32.19
CA PRO A 551 13.22 -22.13 -31.72
C PRO A 551 13.20 -22.21 -30.18
N ASP A 552 12.33 -23.06 -29.63
CA ASP A 552 12.25 -23.36 -28.20
C ASP A 552 13.35 -24.36 -27.77
N ARG A 553 13.60 -24.48 -26.47
CA ARG A 553 14.52 -25.45 -25.87
C ARG A 553 13.75 -26.50 -25.08
N PHE A 554 13.99 -27.77 -25.37
CA PHE A 554 13.38 -28.85 -24.61
C PHE A 554 14.06 -29.05 -23.25
N VAL A 555 13.23 -29.26 -22.22
CA VAL A 555 13.66 -29.67 -20.88
C VAL A 555 12.86 -30.87 -20.42
N PHE A 556 13.55 -31.90 -19.93
CA PHE A 556 12.91 -33.16 -19.54
C PHE A 556 13.66 -33.85 -18.40
N VAL A 557 13.07 -34.90 -17.83
CA VAL A 557 13.67 -35.74 -16.80
C VAL A 557 14.21 -37.03 -17.41
N SER A 558 15.43 -37.42 -17.06
CA SER A 558 16.00 -38.71 -17.46
C SER A 558 15.15 -39.87 -16.94
N THR A 559 15.02 -40.95 -17.71
CA THR A 559 14.33 -42.17 -17.23
C THR A 559 15.25 -43.01 -16.34
N ALA A 560 16.54 -43.07 -16.68
CA ALA A 560 17.57 -43.71 -15.88
C ALA A 560 17.89 -42.88 -14.63
N THR A 561 18.20 -43.59 -13.54
CA THR A 561 18.67 -43.02 -12.28
C THR A 561 20.17 -43.20 -12.13
N THR A 562 20.82 -42.27 -11.45
CA THR A 562 22.25 -42.32 -11.10
C THR A 562 22.47 -41.95 -9.64
N THR A 563 23.50 -42.52 -9.02
CA THR A 563 24.03 -42.04 -7.74
C THR A 563 24.90 -40.80 -7.96
N GLY A 564 25.47 -40.27 -6.88
CA GLY A 564 26.43 -39.17 -6.95
C GLY A 564 27.75 -39.50 -7.66
N ALA A 565 28.03 -40.77 -7.98
CA ALA A 565 29.26 -41.20 -8.66
C ALA A 565 29.06 -41.35 -10.18
N MET A 566 28.95 -40.24 -10.88
CA MET A 566 28.61 -40.22 -12.31
C MET A 566 29.73 -39.70 -13.22
N GLY A 567 30.93 -39.50 -12.68
CA GLY A 567 32.10 -39.04 -13.45
C GLY A 567 32.14 -37.53 -13.64
N GLY A 568 31.55 -36.77 -12.71
CA GLY A 568 31.51 -35.32 -12.72
C GLY A 568 30.41 -34.73 -13.61
N LEU A 569 30.41 -33.41 -13.74
CA LEU A 569 29.45 -32.68 -14.59
C LEU A 569 29.46 -33.19 -16.05
N ALA A 570 30.64 -33.54 -16.58
CA ALA A 570 30.77 -34.08 -17.93
C ALA A 570 30.09 -35.46 -18.09
N GLY A 571 30.16 -36.31 -17.07
CA GLY A 571 29.46 -37.59 -17.07
C GLY A 571 27.94 -37.41 -16.95
N ALA A 572 27.49 -36.44 -16.15
CA ALA A 572 26.09 -36.02 -16.09
C ALA A 572 25.55 -35.56 -17.46
N ASP A 573 26.32 -34.74 -18.16
CA ASP A 573 25.98 -34.24 -19.49
C ASP A 573 25.91 -35.38 -20.50
N ALA A 574 26.83 -36.34 -20.45
CA ALA A 574 26.78 -37.52 -21.31
C ALA A 574 25.51 -38.37 -21.07
N LEU A 575 25.08 -38.51 -19.81
CA LEU A 575 23.83 -39.18 -19.46
C LEU A 575 22.61 -38.44 -20.03
N CYS A 576 22.59 -37.11 -19.93
CA CYS A 576 21.52 -36.29 -20.51
C CYS A 576 21.51 -36.29 -22.04
N GLN A 577 22.69 -36.27 -22.67
CA GLN A 577 22.82 -36.38 -24.12
C GLN A 577 22.30 -37.73 -24.62
N ALA A 578 22.60 -38.83 -23.92
CA ALA A 578 22.06 -40.14 -24.24
C ALA A 578 20.54 -40.20 -24.04
N ALA A 579 20.02 -39.61 -22.97
CA ALA A 579 18.59 -39.59 -22.69
C ALA A 579 17.78 -38.75 -23.70
N GLY A 580 18.38 -37.68 -24.24
CA GLY A 580 17.76 -36.77 -25.20
C GLY A 580 17.89 -37.18 -26.67
N ALA A 581 18.50 -38.32 -26.98
CA ALA A 581 18.83 -38.73 -28.34
C ALA A 581 17.63 -38.72 -29.32
N ALA A 582 16.42 -38.99 -28.82
CA ALA A 582 15.19 -39.00 -29.62
C ALA A 582 14.69 -37.60 -30.02
N LEU A 583 15.03 -36.55 -29.25
CA LEU A 583 14.61 -35.16 -29.52
C LEU A 583 15.55 -34.44 -30.48
N GLY A 584 16.78 -34.95 -30.64
CA GLY A 584 17.82 -34.26 -31.40
C GLY A 584 18.38 -33.02 -30.69
N GLY A 585 19.60 -32.64 -31.06
CA GLY A 585 20.32 -31.51 -30.46
C GLY A 585 21.25 -31.90 -29.31
N THR A 586 21.79 -30.88 -28.63
CA THR A 586 22.78 -31.03 -27.56
C THR A 586 22.13 -30.80 -26.21
N PHE A 587 22.34 -31.70 -25.26
CA PHE A 587 21.75 -31.63 -23.93
C PHE A 587 22.82 -31.63 -22.84
N LYS A 588 22.58 -30.84 -21.79
CA LYS A 588 23.35 -30.86 -20.54
C LYS A 588 22.46 -31.16 -19.35
N ALA A 589 23.04 -31.71 -18.30
CA ALA A 589 22.34 -31.89 -17.04
C ALA A 589 22.16 -30.55 -16.31
N PHE A 590 21.00 -30.29 -15.73
CA PHE A 590 20.84 -29.17 -14.79
C PHE A 590 21.46 -29.56 -13.46
N LEU A 591 22.74 -29.21 -13.28
CA LEU A 591 23.49 -29.65 -12.13
C LEU A 591 24.64 -28.70 -11.79
N SER A 592 24.76 -28.33 -10.52
CA SER A 592 25.91 -27.60 -9.96
C SER A 592 26.91 -28.57 -9.34
N ASP A 593 28.21 -28.29 -9.45
CA ASP A 593 29.23 -28.87 -8.57
C ASP A 593 29.68 -27.83 -7.52
N GLN A 594 30.77 -28.10 -6.77
CA GLN A 594 31.23 -27.22 -5.70
C GLN A 594 31.63 -25.81 -6.18
N THR A 595 32.08 -25.63 -7.43
CA THR A 595 32.64 -24.35 -7.92
C THR A 595 31.94 -23.82 -9.16
N THR A 596 31.13 -24.63 -9.82
CA THR A 596 30.45 -24.31 -11.06
C THR A 596 28.95 -24.50 -10.87
N SER A 597 28.18 -23.42 -10.96
CA SER A 597 26.73 -23.49 -10.89
C SER A 597 26.10 -24.00 -12.19
N ALA A 598 24.93 -24.65 -12.07
CA ALA A 598 24.10 -25.00 -13.22
C ALA A 598 23.83 -23.77 -14.11
N ALA A 599 23.58 -22.63 -13.47
CA ALA A 599 23.32 -21.35 -14.13
C ALA A 599 24.53 -20.76 -14.89
N ALA A 600 25.76 -21.14 -14.54
CA ALA A 600 26.99 -20.71 -15.20
C ALA A 600 27.38 -21.61 -16.39
N ARG A 601 27.01 -22.89 -16.36
CA ARG A 601 27.44 -23.89 -17.36
C ARG A 601 26.42 -24.17 -18.46
N ILE A 602 25.14 -23.88 -18.22
CA ILE A 602 24.08 -24.03 -19.22
C ILE A 602 23.90 -22.70 -19.93
N GLY A 603 23.99 -22.70 -21.27
CA GLY A 603 23.96 -21.46 -22.05
C GLY A 603 22.69 -20.66 -21.80
N ARG A 604 22.81 -19.39 -21.41
CA ARG A 604 21.66 -18.50 -21.20
C ARG A 604 21.23 -17.93 -22.56
N GLY A 605 20.08 -18.39 -23.06
CA GLY A 605 19.48 -17.90 -24.31
C GLY A 605 18.11 -17.27 -24.07
N THR A 606 17.56 -16.64 -25.10
CA THR A 606 16.22 -16.03 -25.10
C THR A 606 15.12 -17.01 -25.54
N ALA A 607 15.42 -18.31 -25.64
CA ALA A 607 14.45 -19.34 -25.97
C ALA A 607 13.58 -19.67 -24.75
N ARG A 608 12.32 -20.03 -25.00
CA ARG A 608 11.46 -20.63 -23.97
C ARG A 608 11.96 -22.03 -23.64
N TYR A 609 11.77 -22.44 -22.40
CA TYR A 609 12.03 -23.79 -21.94
C TYR A 609 10.69 -24.53 -21.88
N VAL A 610 10.54 -25.53 -22.73
CA VAL A 610 9.27 -26.27 -22.91
C VAL A 610 9.48 -27.75 -22.62
N LEU A 611 8.41 -28.42 -22.22
CA LEU A 611 8.43 -29.88 -22.13
C LEU A 611 8.48 -30.50 -23.53
N PRO A 612 8.88 -31.78 -23.67
CA PRO A 612 8.92 -32.49 -24.96
C PRO A 612 7.58 -32.57 -25.70
N ASP A 613 6.44 -32.30 -25.06
CA ASP A 613 5.16 -32.11 -25.74
C ASP A 613 5.10 -30.86 -26.65
N GLY A 614 6.06 -29.95 -26.53
CA GLY A 614 6.17 -28.72 -27.33
C GLY A 614 5.15 -27.64 -27.00
N THR A 615 4.29 -27.84 -26.01
CA THR A 615 3.18 -26.93 -25.67
C THR A 615 3.27 -26.40 -24.23
N THR A 616 3.79 -27.19 -23.29
CA THR A 616 3.89 -26.82 -21.88
C THR A 616 5.14 -25.97 -21.65
N VAL A 617 4.96 -24.70 -21.32
CA VAL A 617 6.05 -23.77 -21.00
C VAL A 617 6.43 -23.90 -19.53
N VAL A 618 7.65 -24.36 -19.27
CA VAL A 618 8.25 -24.40 -17.93
C VAL A 618 8.73 -23.01 -17.52
N ALA A 619 9.36 -22.30 -18.46
CA ALA A 619 9.85 -20.94 -18.27
C ALA A 619 9.90 -20.18 -19.60
N SER A 620 9.63 -18.88 -19.56
CA SER A 620 9.58 -18.02 -20.76
C SER A 620 10.96 -17.70 -21.33
N ASP A 621 12.00 -17.77 -20.51
CA ASP A 621 13.37 -17.37 -20.83
C ASP A 621 14.35 -17.89 -19.76
N ALA A 622 15.65 -17.60 -19.93
CA ALA A 622 16.67 -18.03 -18.98
C ALA A 622 16.51 -17.39 -17.59
N SER A 623 16.02 -16.16 -17.48
CA SER A 623 15.90 -15.47 -16.19
C SER A 623 14.88 -16.17 -15.28
N THR A 624 13.77 -16.62 -15.87
CA THR A 624 12.73 -17.38 -15.17
C THR A 624 13.14 -18.84 -15.00
N PHE A 625 13.82 -19.46 -15.97
CA PHE A 625 14.24 -20.86 -15.90
C PHE A 625 15.30 -21.16 -14.83
N PHE A 626 16.28 -20.29 -14.64
CA PHE A 626 17.29 -20.45 -13.59
C PHE A 626 16.85 -19.90 -12.24
N SER A 627 15.62 -19.40 -12.12
CA SER A 627 15.04 -18.94 -10.85
C SER A 627 14.14 -20.02 -10.25
N PRO A 628 13.76 -19.90 -8.97
CA PRO A 628 12.74 -20.76 -8.36
C PRO A 628 11.35 -20.65 -9.04
N ALA A 629 11.08 -19.60 -9.83
CA ALA A 629 9.76 -19.27 -10.34
C ALA A 629 9.38 -19.97 -11.67
N HIS A 630 9.36 -21.30 -11.69
CA HIS A 630 8.84 -22.05 -12.84
C HIS A 630 7.32 -21.95 -12.96
N ALA A 631 6.82 -21.81 -14.19
CA ALA A 631 5.38 -21.78 -14.50
C ALA A 631 4.73 -23.18 -14.46
N ALA A 632 5.53 -24.23 -14.64
CA ALA A 632 5.11 -25.62 -14.59
C ALA A 632 6.26 -26.53 -14.16
N GLY A 633 5.96 -27.67 -13.53
CA GLY A 633 6.97 -28.68 -13.19
C GLY A 633 7.52 -29.43 -14.41
N ILE A 634 8.78 -29.86 -14.34
CA ILE A 634 9.44 -30.64 -15.38
C ILE A 634 9.09 -32.12 -15.18
N THR A 635 7.99 -32.57 -15.79
CA THR A 635 7.37 -33.87 -15.47
C THR A 635 7.43 -34.91 -16.60
N GLN A 636 8.06 -34.61 -17.72
CA GLN A 636 8.12 -35.50 -18.88
C GLN A 636 9.54 -36.02 -19.13
N SER A 637 9.64 -37.23 -19.67
CA SER A 637 10.87 -37.75 -20.27
C SER A 637 11.03 -37.28 -21.71
N ALA A 638 12.18 -37.54 -22.36
CA ALA A 638 12.46 -37.10 -23.72
C ALA A 638 11.45 -37.57 -24.79
N THR A 639 10.65 -38.61 -24.51
CA THR A 639 9.60 -39.09 -25.40
C THR A 639 8.23 -38.42 -25.18
N GLY A 640 8.15 -37.46 -24.25
CA GLY A 640 6.90 -36.84 -23.80
C GLY A 640 6.12 -37.66 -22.77
N ALA A 641 6.59 -38.86 -22.41
CA ALA A 641 5.93 -39.67 -21.39
C ALA A 641 6.10 -39.03 -20.00
N ASN A 642 4.98 -38.83 -19.29
CA ASN A 642 4.97 -38.28 -17.94
C ASN A 642 5.63 -39.26 -16.95
N VAL A 643 6.55 -38.76 -16.15
CA VAL A 643 7.35 -39.57 -15.21
C VAL A 643 6.86 -39.48 -13.75
N GLY A 644 5.80 -38.71 -13.49
CA GLY A 644 5.25 -38.47 -12.17
C GLY A 644 6.14 -37.62 -11.27
N SER A 645 5.86 -37.65 -9.96
CA SER A 645 6.66 -36.97 -8.94
C SER A 645 7.88 -37.80 -8.59
N VAL A 646 9.06 -37.32 -8.96
CA VAL A 646 10.34 -38.00 -8.76
C VAL A 646 11.42 -37.02 -8.35
N GLU A 647 12.38 -37.55 -7.59
CA GLU A 647 13.52 -36.77 -7.15
C GLU A 647 14.62 -36.71 -8.22
N VAL A 648 15.23 -35.54 -8.31
CA VAL A 648 16.18 -35.20 -9.37
C VAL A 648 17.40 -34.53 -8.75
N TRP A 649 18.62 -34.97 -9.09
CA TRP A 649 19.83 -34.30 -8.63
C TRP A 649 19.94 -32.90 -9.23
N THR A 650 20.27 -31.92 -8.39
CA THR A 650 20.48 -30.52 -8.80
C THR A 650 21.80 -29.97 -8.24
N GLY A 651 22.11 -30.25 -6.97
CA GLY A 651 23.21 -29.58 -6.26
C GLY A 651 23.06 -28.06 -6.21
N SER A 652 21.85 -27.55 -6.44
CA SER A 652 21.59 -26.11 -6.65
C SER A 652 20.60 -25.56 -5.64
N GLN A 653 20.71 -24.25 -5.34
CA GLN A 653 19.75 -23.48 -4.53
C GLN A 653 19.48 -22.11 -5.17
N GLY A 654 18.37 -21.48 -4.78
CA GLY A 654 18.02 -20.11 -5.16
C GLY A 654 18.00 -19.94 -6.68
N ASN A 655 18.83 -19.04 -7.20
CA ASN A 655 18.93 -18.80 -8.65
C ASN A 655 19.83 -19.81 -9.38
N ALA A 656 19.65 -21.09 -9.06
CA ALA A 656 20.41 -22.21 -9.60
C ALA A 656 21.93 -22.11 -9.37
N GLU A 657 22.31 -21.50 -8.25
CA GLU A 657 23.69 -21.37 -7.82
C GLU A 657 24.19 -22.65 -7.15
N SER A 658 25.51 -22.85 -7.12
CA SER A 658 26.11 -23.93 -6.35
C SER A 658 25.82 -23.74 -4.86
N ASP A 659 25.44 -24.82 -4.18
CA ASP A 659 25.26 -24.83 -2.73
C ASP A 659 26.60 -24.84 -1.96
N GLY A 660 27.74 -24.96 -2.65
CA GLY A 660 29.07 -25.08 -2.06
C GLY A 660 29.27 -26.36 -1.23
N THR A 661 28.27 -27.25 -1.15
CA THR A 661 28.45 -28.57 -0.57
C THR A 661 29.33 -29.37 -1.54
N GLY A 662 30.09 -30.34 -1.05
CA GLY A 662 31.03 -31.08 -1.91
C GLY A 662 30.38 -31.85 -3.07
N ALA A 663 29.07 -31.72 -3.32
CA ALA A 663 28.34 -32.20 -4.49
C ALA A 663 28.68 -33.65 -4.84
N CYS A 664 28.70 -34.54 -3.84
CA CYS A 664 29.13 -35.93 -4.02
C CYS A 664 30.56 -36.07 -4.60
N ALA A 665 31.50 -35.32 -4.00
CA ALA A 665 32.86 -35.13 -4.49
C ALA A 665 32.89 -34.64 -5.95
N ASN A 666 32.20 -33.52 -6.23
CA ASN A 666 31.99 -32.99 -7.58
C ASN A 666 31.44 -34.05 -8.54
N TRP A 667 30.52 -34.87 -8.03
CA TRP A 667 29.81 -35.93 -8.71
C TRP A 667 30.69 -37.08 -9.22
N THR A 668 31.82 -37.31 -8.57
CA THR A 668 32.77 -38.38 -8.94
C THR A 668 32.70 -39.59 -8.01
N ALA A 669 32.07 -39.47 -6.84
CA ALA A 669 32.00 -40.54 -5.85
C ALA A 669 30.70 -40.53 -5.04
N THR A 670 30.49 -41.56 -4.21
CA THR A 670 29.39 -41.63 -3.23
C THR A 670 29.95 -41.54 -1.80
N PRO A 671 30.47 -40.38 -1.37
CA PRO A 671 30.90 -40.18 0.01
C PRO A 671 29.71 -40.23 0.98
N ASP A 672 29.99 -40.34 2.29
CA ASP A 672 29.00 -40.22 3.37
C ASP A 672 28.51 -38.76 3.57
N THR A 673 28.31 -38.02 2.49
CA THR A 673 27.75 -36.67 2.47
C THR A 673 26.47 -36.61 1.65
N SER A 674 25.77 -35.47 1.72
CA SER A 674 24.53 -35.23 0.98
C SER A 674 24.68 -34.04 0.02
N SER A 675 23.87 -34.02 -1.02
CA SER A 675 23.72 -32.87 -1.93
C SER A 675 22.24 -32.62 -2.21
N TYR A 676 21.89 -31.44 -2.74
CA TYR A 676 20.49 -31.10 -3.01
C TYR A 676 19.89 -31.91 -4.16
N ALA A 677 18.67 -32.36 -3.92
CA ALA A 677 17.78 -32.91 -4.91
C ALA A 677 16.47 -32.11 -4.94
N GLY A 678 15.97 -31.89 -6.15
CA GLY A 678 14.68 -31.27 -6.42
C GLY A 678 13.58 -32.28 -6.73
N LEU A 679 12.35 -31.80 -6.92
CA LEU A 679 11.17 -32.61 -7.23
C LEU A 679 10.55 -32.23 -8.59
N SER A 680 10.37 -33.20 -9.49
CA SER A 680 9.90 -32.99 -10.88
C SER A 680 8.56 -32.28 -11.02
N THR A 681 7.65 -32.47 -10.06
CA THR A 681 6.31 -31.86 -10.07
C THR A 681 6.25 -30.51 -9.38
N ALA A 682 7.30 -30.11 -8.67
CA ALA A 682 7.29 -28.87 -7.92
C ALA A 682 7.51 -27.65 -8.82
N THR A 683 6.97 -26.53 -8.37
CA THR A 683 7.31 -25.17 -8.78
C THR A 683 7.78 -24.42 -7.53
N GLY A 684 8.52 -23.31 -7.67
CA GLY A 684 9.17 -22.68 -6.51
C GLY A 684 10.44 -23.42 -6.08
N GLU A 685 11.07 -22.99 -5.00
CA GLU A 685 12.35 -23.53 -4.51
C GLU A 685 12.46 -25.08 -4.49
N PRO A 686 11.39 -25.86 -4.17
CA PRO A 686 11.49 -27.32 -4.14
C PRO A 686 11.78 -28.01 -5.48
N TRP A 687 11.60 -27.36 -6.64
CA TRP A 687 12.02 -27.97 -7.92
C TRP A 687 13.55 -28.07 -8.02
N LEU A 688 14.28 -27.19 -7.31
CA LEU A 688 15.73 -27.18 -7.17
C LEU A 688 16.18 -27.95 -5.92
N SER A 689 15.62 -27.64 -4.76
CA SER A 689 16.23 -27.97 -3.46
C SER A 689 15.23 -28.54 -2.45
N ALA A 690 14.34 -29.43 -2.91
CA ALA A 690 13.33 -30.08 -2.04
C ALA A 690 13.94 -30.71 -0.77
N ARG A 691 15.11 -31.36 -0.88
CA ARG A 691 15.87 -31.83 0.29
C ARG A 691 17.35 -32.09 -0.02
N LEU A 692 18.14 -32.21 1.04
CA LEU A 692 19.46 -32.85 0.99
C LEU A 692 19.28 -34.36 0.98
N ALA A 693 19.97 -35.03 0.05
CA ALA A 693 19.92 -36.49 -0.09
C ALA A 693 21.33 -37.10 -0.10
N PRO A 694 21.52 -38.28 0.55
CA PRO A 694 22.77 -39.01 0.52
C PRO A 694 23.26 -39.31 -0.89
N CYS A 695 24.55 -39.13 -1.14
CA CYS A 695 25.17 -39.35 -2.44
C CYS A 695 25.08 -40.81 -2.95
N SER A 696 24.79 -41.76 -2.07
CA SER A 696 24.56 -43.17 -2.41
C SER A 696 23.17 -43.45 -2.99
N GLU A 697 22.19 -42.54 -2.82
CA GLU A 697 20.84 -42.71 -3.39
C GLU A 697 20.85 -42.51 -4.91
N ALA A 698 20.05 -43.31 -5.62
CA ALA A 698 19.88 -43.15 -7.07
C ALA A 698 18.71 -42.20 -7.38
N LYS A 699 18.97 -41.14 -8.16
CA LYS A 699 17.96 -40.14 -8.59
C LYS A 699 18.07 -39.85 -10.07
N ARG A 700 17.08 -39.15 -10.63
CA ARG A 700 17.07 -38.75 -12.04
C ARG A 700 17.86 -37.45 -12.25
N LEU A 701 18.00 -37.05 -13.51
CA LEU A 701 18.59 -35.77 -13.92
C LEU A 701 17.56 -34.94 -14.69
N TYR A 702 17.56 -33.62 -14.50
CA TYR A 702 16.95 -32.71 -15.47
C TYR A 702 17.92 -32.51 -16.61
N CYS A 703 17.44 -32.64 -17.84
CA CYS A 703 18.22 -32.51 -19.06
C CYS A 703 17.70 -31.33 -19.87
N VAL A 704 18.58 -30.39 -20.20
CA VAL A 704 18.27 -29.10 -20.81
C VAL A 704 18.96 -29.00 -22.17
N GLN A 705 18.21 -28.63 -23.19
CA GLN A 705 18.75 -28.42 -24.54
C GLN A 705 19.56 -27.12 -24.62
N GLU A 706 20.76 -27.20 -25.20
CA GLU A 706 21.58 -26.05 -25.63
C GLU A 706 21.16 -25.63 -27.06
N GLY A 707 21.27 -24.35 -27.46
CA GLY A 707 20.83 -23.90 -28.81
C GLY A 707 21.88 -23.14 -29.63
N PRO A 708 21.68 -22.91 -30.95
CA PRO A 708 20.96 -23.74 -31.94
C PRO A 708 21.94 -24.60 -32.80
N VAL A 709 21.47 -25.74 -33.32
CA VAL A 709 22.16 -26.55 -34.34
C VAL A 709 22.05 -25.83 -35.70
N PRO A 710 23.11 -25.75 -36.54
CA PRO A 710 22.98 -25.25 -37.90
C PRO A 710 22.09 -26.19 -38.72
N ALA A 711 21.12 -25.64 -39.46
CA ALA A 711 20.44 -26.39 -40.51
C ALA A 711 21.44 -26.73 -41.64
N PRO A 712 21.30 -27.88 -42.34
CA PRO A 712 22.16 -28.24 -43.47
C PRO A 712 22.14 -27.21 -44.60
#